data_AF-A0A7W9WXX5-F1
#
_entry.id   AF-A0A7W9WXX5-F1
#
_cell.length_a   1.000
_cell.length_b   1.000
_cell.length_c   1.000
_cell.angle_alpha   90.00
_cell.angle_beta   90.00
_cell.angle_gamma   90.00
#
_symmetry.space_group_name_H-M   'P 1'
#
loop_
_entity.id
_entity.type
_entity.pdbx_description
1 polymer ?
#
loop_
_entity_poly.entity_id
_entity_poly.type
_entity_poly.pdbx_seq_one_letter_code
_entity_poly.pdbx_strand_id
1 'polypeptide(L)'
;MTPGRQRMSFGAATASVLLALLCAVQLLAVLRAPAAWLPREIAVTLQPGTSIVLGRAELGAPRAAARQLTLRRDAAGAWWLRNLEPVQPIVLRRGDARVRSSDVPLVRGQQIQAGAARFEVLAQDAGSATLSNGERTWHYDGATLLQDGALQPACPDALLASRALALWNRITPYPLGLARPVSLGGLLYCGNRLASSTFEAGTASLGRLPDGRIALSVRGDQPVLVSTENGWEDAAQRDQPLADTDAVAVGRTVFTLVPNGDMLHLRPSGQVALSNTPQVQLPDAVRWQWQERTLFALPSPTPLAWAAAIGVLLLGAVSVLPLLRQRVAGARLAMPLIAALVAATATLLLITQRSSGAPGVGVSLLLAWATLWLTLRFYARISLLPAAAVLLLGAGLLVQLEMGLGASDTAWLRHFQNSTALLGLGLPGMLLLLSSVGRNNLSRPVTERVLLVLAGIALVGVLLQVCFGSETGVFDIQPFEFAKFALAALSAHCLALVAGGATHQQRNWRFWLRMAAPVLLFVFLLGVALVRVDDYSPLVLLLVWSSAMALVWCASRGRRAALVTAAVAICLLVAGGAAMRSGGAVLGALGFYPERFQVWSAPTVHPHTGQQMLLGARAIAQGGWLGADHAFGLAALGGAAGDALAIPAIQDDFAPAFLLQRHGLAAGLALWTLQALFLVALVRVAAGAWGRALAANDFRRAWLGRFQCFALCGGAAFVAGHLLLAWGTNLAMFPIMGQPMSFLSAGGSHLLFFICPLLAFGMASTPFNEEIQSCRSMSNTKSWAR
;
A
#
# COMPACT_ATOMS: atom_id res chain seq x y z
N MET A 1 -4.61 -14.44 -52.36
CA MET A 1 -5.37 -14.28 -51.10
C MET A 1 -5.04 -12.92 -50.50
N THR A 2 -5.90 -11.94 -50.73
CA THR A 2 -5.83 -10.61 -50.12
C THR A 2 -6.06 -10.72 -48.60
N PRO A 3 -5.25 -10.06 -47.75
CA PRO A 3 -5.49 -10.04 -46.32
C PRO A 3 -6.82 -9.31 -46.08
N GLY A 4 -7.86 -10.05 -45.70
CA GLY A 4 -9.14 -9.47 -45.34
C GLY A 4 -8.94 -8.49 -44.20
N ARG A 5 -9.16 -7.20 -44.46
CA ARG A 5 -9.27 -6.16 -43.42
C ARG A 5 -10.32 -6.63 -42.42
N GLN A 6 -9.89 -7.15 -41.27
CA GLN A 6 -10.77 -7.37 -40.12
C GLN A 6 -11.34 -6.01 -39.74
N ARG A 7 -12.59 -5.74 -40.12
CA ARG A 7 -13.33 -4.56 -39.67
C ARG A 7 -13.36 -4.62 -38.14
N MET A 8 -12.73 -3.65 -37.49
CA MET A 8 -12.82 -3.48 -36.04
C MET A 8 -14.31 -3.37 -35.68
N SER A 9 -14.76 -4.12 -34.67
CA SER A 9 -16.12 -3.96 -34.16
C SER A 9 -16.29 -2.55 -33.59
N PHE A 10 -17.49 -1.97 -33.70
CA PHE A 10 -17.78 -0.61 -33.24
C PHE A 10 -17.30 -0.38 -31.79
N GLY A 11 -17.57 -1.31 -30.87
CA GLY A 11 -17.12 -1.21 -29.48
C GLY A 11 -15.59 -1.25 -29.28
N ALA A 12 -14.86 -1.98 -30.13
CA ALA A 12 -13.40 -2.02 -30.09
C ALA A 12 -12.78 -0.68 -30.54
N ALA A 13 -13.40 -0.03 -31.52
CA ALA A 13 -13.02 1.30 -31.98
C ALA A 13 -13.29 2.34 -30.87
N THR A 14 -14.48 2.32 -30.26
CA THR A 14 -14.83 3.23 -29.16
C THR A 14 -13.85 3.12 -27.99
N ALA A 15 -13.55 1.90 -27.53
CA ALA A 15 -12.61 1.70 -26.42
C ALA A 15 -11.19 2.20 -26.74
N SER A 16 -10.72 1.98 -27.97
CA SER A 16 -9.40 2.48 -28.42
C SER A 16 -9.36 4.00 -28.48
N VAL A 17 -10.43 4.64 -28.97
CA VAL A 17 -10.54 6.11 -29.04
C VAL A 17 -10.59 6.71 -27.64
N LEU A 18 -11.40 6.16 -26.73
CA LEU A 18 -11.48 6.63 -25.35
C LEU A 18 -10.15 6.49 -24.61
N LEU A 19 -9.44 5.37 -24.82
CA LEU A 19 -8.10 5.19 -24.25
C LEU A 19 -7.10 6.21 -24.83
N ALA A 20 -7.13 6.46 -26.13
CA ALA A 20 -6.28 7.46 -26.76
C ALA A 20 -6.57 8.89 -26.24
N LEU A 21 -7.84 9.24 -26.03
CA LEU A 21 -8.24 10.50 -25.41
C LEU A 21 -7.72 10.61 -23.97
N LEU A 22 -7.83 9.55 -23.17
CA LEU A 22 -7.25 9.51 -21.81
C LEU A 22 -5.73 9.71 -21.83
N CYS A 23 -5.01 9.03 -22.72
CA CYS A 23 -3.57 9.24 -22.90
C CYS A 23 -3.27 10.70 -23.30
N ALA A 24 -4.06 11.30 -24.19
CA ALA A 24 -3.91 12.69 -24.60
C ALA A 24 -4.16 13.67 -23.44
N VAL A 25 -5.15 13.41 -22.58
CA VAL A 25 -5.39 14.23 -21.37
C VAL A 25 -4.22 14.10 -20.38
N GLN A 26 -3.70 12.89 -20.16
CA GLN A 26 -2.51 12.71 -19.30
C GLN A 26 -1.28 13.44 -19.86
N LEU A 27 -1.07 13.37 -21.19
CA LEU A 27 0.00 14.12 -21.85
C LEU A 27 -0.20 15.62 -21.69
N LEU A 28 -1.43 16.11 -21.91
CA LEU A 28 -1.77 17.52 -21.75
C LEU A 28 -1.52 17.99 -20.31
N ALA A 29 -1.81 17.16 -19.31
CA ALA A 29 -1.49 17.48 -17.91
C ALA A 29 0.01 17.67 -17.69
N VAL A 30 0.84 16.80 -18.25
CA VAL A 30 2.31 16.93 -18.17
C VAL A 30 2.79 18.17 -18.93
N LEU A 31 2.23 18.46 -20.10
CA LEU A 31 2.63 19.62 -20.92
C LEU A 31 2.19 20.96 -20.34
N ARG A 32 1.06 20.99 -19.60
CA ARG A 32 0.58 22.19 -18.90
C ARG A 32 1.17 22.36 -17.51
N ALA A 33 1.87 21.35 -16.99
CA ALA A 33 2.49 21.45 -15.68
C ALA A 33 3.57 22.55 -15.69
N PRO A 34 3.58 23.45 -14.69
CA PRO A 34 4.61 24.46 -14.60
C PRO A 34 5.99 23.82 -14.38
N ALA A 35 7.04 24.55 -14.75
CA ALA A 35 8.41 24.14 -14.44
C ALA A 35 8.55 23.93 -12.93
N ALA A 36 9.08 22.78 -12.53
CA ALA A 36 9.24 22.41 -11.13
C ALA A 36 10.73 22.39 -10.79
N TRP A 37 11.15 23.34 -9.95
CA TRP A 37 12.53 23.53 -9.51
C TRP A 37 12.72 22.98 -8.11
N LEU A 38 13.86 22.36 -7.86
CA LEU A 38 14.28 21.89 -6.53
C LEU A 38 15.72 22.32 -6.25
N PRO A 39 16.13 22.45 -4.98
CA PRO A 39 17.53 22.60 -4.62
C PRO A 39 18.28 21.31 -4.98
N ARG A 40 19.25 21.40 -5.88
CA ARG A 40 20.23 20.34 -6.15
C ARG A 40 21.28 20.28 -5.03
N GLU A 41 21.66 21.44 -4.55
CA GLU A 41 22.65 21.63 -3.48
C GLU A 41 22.30 22.90 -2.71
N ILE A 42 22.47 22.85 -1.40
CA ILE A 42 22.28 23.97 -0.48
C ILE A 42 23.64 24.23 0.17
N ALA A 43 24.23 25.38 -0.10
CA ALA A 43 25.50 25.81 0.49
C ALA A 43 25.22 26.70 1.70
N VAL A 44 25.82 26.37 2.84
CA VAL A 44 25.77 27.17 4.07
C VAL A 44 27.17 27.69 4.38
N THR A 45 27.36 29.00 4.43
CA THR A 45 28.65 29.63 4.72
C THR A 45 28.64 30.26 6.10
N LEU A 46 29.54 29.82 6.99
CA LEU A 46 29.67 30.34 8.35
C LEU A 46 31.11 30.70 8.70
N GLN A 47 31.28 31.87 9.32
CA GLN A 47 32.54 32.25 9.96
C GLN A 47 32.73 31.45 11.27
N PRO A 48 33.97 31.17 11.69
CA PRO A 48 34.23 30.53 12.99
C PRO A 48 33.57 31.32 14.12
N GLY A 49 32.93 30.61 15.06
CA GLY A 49 32.19 31.18 16.17
C GLY A 49 30.75 31.62 15.86
N THR A 50 30.29 31.52 14.61
CA THR A 50 28.93 31.91 14.21
C THR A 50 27.97 30.73 14.09
N SER A 51 26.67 31.02 14.10
CA SER A 51 25.61 30.02 13.93
C SER A 51 24.45 30.56 13.11
N ILE A 52 23.69 29.65 12.51
CA ILE A 52 22.48 29.95 11.76
C ILE A 52 21.38 28.95 12.08
N VAL A 53 20.14 29.44 12.18
CA VAL A 53 18.96 28.60 12.31
C VAL A 53 18.43 28.26 10.93
N LEU A 54 18.18 26.98 10.67
CA LEU A 54 17.60 26.48 9.44
C LEU A 54 16.30 25.71 9.74
N GLY A 55 15.30 25.89 8.89
CA GLY A 55 14.02 25.21 8.97
C GLY A 55 13.51 24.75 7.62
N ARG A 56 12.20 24.55 7.54
CA ARG A 56 11.50 24.06 6.33
C ARG A 56 11.86 24.84 5.07
N ALA A 57 11.91 26.17 5.17
CA ALA A 57 12.14 27.04 4.03
C ALA A 57 13.58 26.96 3.54
N GLU A 58 14.57 27.09 4.44
CA GLU A 58 16.00 27.14 4.09
C GLU A 58 16.54 25.77 3.67
N LEU A 59 16.00 24.69 4.23
CA LEU A 59 16.39 23.31 3.92
C LEU A 59 15.65 22.73 2.71
N GLY A 60 14.58 23.36 2.24
CA GLY A 60 13.71 22.78 1.21
C GLY A 60 13.12 21.43 1.63
N ALA A 61 12.89 21.24 2.94
CA ALA A 61 12.45 19.99 3.56
C ALA A 61 10.98 20.11 4.01
N PRO A 62 9.99 19.63 3.21
CA PRO A 62 8.56 19.90 3.45
C PRO A 62 8.05 19.44 4.82
N ARG A 63 8.66 18.37 5.36
CA ARG A 63 8.27 17.76 6.63
C ARG A 63 9.03 18.33 7.84
N ALA A 64 9.94 19.26 7.66
CA ALA A 64 10.65 19.91 8.76
C ALA A 64 9.76 20.95 9.47
N ALA A 65 10.09 21.26 10.71
CA ALA A 65 9.55 22.42 11.42
C ALA A 65 9.97 23.75 10.77
N ALA A 66 9.26 24.83 11.09
CA ALA A 66 9.62 26.17 10.63
C ALA A 66 11.01 26.59 11.11
N ARG A 67 11.43 26.10 12.28
CA ARG A 67 12.79 26.20 12.82
C ARG A 67 13.19 24.81 13.29
N GLN A 68 13.96 24.09 12.47
CA GLN A 68 14.27 22.69 12.74
C GLN A 68 15.57 22.53 13.51
N LEU A 69 16.62 23.23 13.08
CA LEU A 69 17.97 23.01 13.58
C LEU A 69 18.78 24.29 13.60
N THR A 70 19.83 24.30 14.40
CA THR A 70 20.90 25.30 14.34
C THR A 70 22.17 24.63 13.84
N LEU A 71 22.78 25.20 12.80
CA LEU A 71 24.15 24.86 12.41
C LEU A 71 25.09 25.89 13.03
N ARG A 72 26.15 25.41 13.68
CA ARG A 72 27.17 26.24 14.30
C ARG A 72 28.54 25.83 13.78
N ARG A 73 29.40 26.81 13.56
CA ARG A 73 30.83 26.59 13.37
C ARG A 73 31.56 27.11 14.59
N ASP A 74 32.28 26.26 15.30
CA ASP A 74 32.99 26.68 16.51
C ASP A 74 34.23 27.54 16.19
N ALA A 75 34.89 28.06 17.22
CA ALA A 75 36.09 28.89 17.06
C ALA A 75 37.27 28.11 16.45
N ALA A 76 37.31 26.78 16.60
CA ALA A 76 38.29 25.90 15.97
C ALA A 76 37.94 25.57 14.51
N GLY A 77 36.78 26.00 14.03
CA GLY A 77 36.30 25.79 12.66
C GLY A 77 35.51 24.49 12.46
N ALA A 78 35.22 23.72 13.51
CA ALA A 78 34.45 22.48 13.42
C ALA A 78 32.95 22.75 13.36
N TRP A 79 32.23 21.85 12.69
CA TRP A 79 30.80 21.96 12.44
C TRP A 79 29.97 21.18 13.47
N TRP A 80 28.95 21.84 13.98
CA TRP A 80 28.03 21.33 15.00
C TRP A 80 26.58 21.54 14.56
N LEU A 81 25.73 20.61 14.95
CA LEU A 81 24.29 20.63 14.70
C LEU A 81 23.52 20.53 16.01
N ARG A 82 22.54 21.38 16.20
CA ARG A 82 21.59 21.33 17.32
C ARG A 82 20.18 21.15 16.80
N ASN A 83 19.44 20.16 17.30
CA ASN A 83 18.01 20.05 16.99
C ASN A 83 17.20 21.06 17.82
N LEU A 84 16.31 21.80 17.18
CA LEU A 84 15.43 22.76 17.85
C LEU A 84 14.01 22.21 18.05
N GLU A 85 13.61 21.19 17.27
CA GLU A 85 12.28 20.58 17.34
C GLU A 85 12.37 19.17 17.98
N PRO A 86 12.16 19.04 19.30
CA PRO A 86 12.41 17.78 20.00
C PRO A 86 11.34 16.71 19.70
N VAL A 87 10.18 17.10 19.19
CA VAL A 87 9.15 16.18 18.68
C VAL A 87 9.60 15.47 17.40
N GLN A 88 10.48 16.10 16.61
CA GLN A 88 10.99 15.58 15.35
C GLN A 88 12.51 15.41 15.38
N PRO A 89 13.02 14.24 15.82
CA PRO A 89 14.46 14.03 15.93
C PRO A 89 15.14 14.00 14.56
N ILE A 90 16.37 14.49 14.53
CA ILE A 90 17.23 14.48 13.36
C ILE A 90 18.04 13.19 13.38
N VAL A 91 18.15 12.49 12.25
CA VAL A 91 18.94 11.25 12.17
C VAL A 91 20.28 11.53 11.50
N LEU A 92 21.37 11.35 12.23
CA LEU A 92 22.74 11.45 11.72
C LEU A 92 23.19 10.08 11.22
N ARG A 93 23.79 10.04 10.03
CA ARG A 93 24.42 8.85 9.45
C ARG A 93 25.93 9.03 9.50
N ARG A 94 26.60 8.13 10.22
CA ARG A 94 28.06 8.09 10.38
C ARG A 94 28.54 6.72 9.90
N GLY A 95 28.99 6.62 8.64
CA GLY A 95 29.18 5.35 7.96
C GLY A 95 27.88 4.52 7.92
N ASP A 96 27.92 3.29 8.43
CA ASP A 96 26.75 2.42 8.52
C ASP A 96 25.85 2.71 9.74
N ALA A 97 26.34 3.47 10.73
CA ALA A 97 25.59 3.78 11.93
C ALA A 97 24.55 4.88 11.67
N ARG A 98 23.34 4.67 12.22
CA ARG A 98 22.27 5.68 12.25
C ARG A 98 21.98 6.06 13.69
N VAL A 99 22.23 7.32 14.04
CA VAL A 99 22.10 7.84 15.39
C VAL A 99 21.08 8.97 15.37
N ARG A 100 20.08 8.95 16.26
CA ARG A 100 19.15 10.08 16.38
C ARG A 100 19.76 11.15 17.27
N SER A 101 19.49 12.41 16.97
CA SER A 101 19.89 13.56 17.79
C SER A 101 19.38 13.44 19.23
N SER A 102 18.25 12.75 19.43
CA SER A 102 17.60 12.49 20.71
C SER A 102 18.11 11.27 21.49
N ASP A 103 19.01 10.45 20.92
CA ASP A 103 19.44 9.18 21.55
C ASP A 103 20.75 9.35 22.34
N VAL A 104 20.69 9.33 23.67
CA VAL A 104 21.83 9.49 24.58
C VAL A 104 22.29 8.13 25.12
N PRO A 105 23.45 7.60 24.71
CA PRO A 105 24.03 6.42 25.36
C PRO A 105 24.26 6.72 26.85
N LEU A 106 23.84 5.80 27.71
CA LEU A 106 24.01 5.96 29.15
C LEU A 106 25.48 5.79 29.54
N VAL A 107 25.96 6.60 30.46
CA VAL A 107 27.33 6.54 31.00
C VAL A 107 27.27 6.46 32.52
N ARG A 108 28.18 5.69 33.13
CA ARG A 108 28.29 5.61 34.60
C ARG A 108 28.51 7.01 35.21
N GLY A 109 27.78 7.30 36.29
CA GLY A 109 27.80 8.59 36.98
C GLY A 109 26.93 9.66 36.32
N GLN A 110 26.31 9.38 35.17
CA GLN A 110 25.40 10.31 34.52
C GLN A 110 24.10 10.45 35.31
N GLN A 111 23.67 11.68 35.54
CA GLN A 111 22.38 12.01 36.11
C GLN A 111 21.39 12.39 35.01
N ILE A 112 20.15 11.96 35.16
CA ILE A 112 19.04 12.18 34.23
C ILE A 112 17.90 12.81 35.03
N GLN A 113 17.36 13.92 34.56
CA GLN A 113 16.21 14.57 35.17
C GLN A 113 15.05 14.65 34.17
N ALA A 114 13.93 14.01 34.53
CA ALA A 114 12.68 13.99 33.76
C ALA A 114 11.54 14.52 34.64
N GLY A 115 11.19 15.80 34.45
CA GLY A 115 10.31 16.52 35.37
C GLY A 115 10.95 16.68 36.75
N ALA A 116 10.23 16.27 37.80
CA ALA A 116 10.73 16.23 39.18
C ALA A 116 11.56 14.97 39.50
N ALA A 117 11.49 13.93 38.66
CA ALA A 117 12.22 12.69 38.90
C ALA A 117 13.68 12.84 38.47
N ARG A 118 14.59 12.35 39.32
CA ARG A 118 16.04 12.29 39.06
C ARG A 118 16.51 10.85 39.16
N PHE A 119 17.33 10.45 38.20
CA PHE A 119 17.95 9.13 38.12
C PHE A 119 19.46 9.27 37.95
N GLU A 120 20.23 8.48 38.67
CA GLU A 120 21.67 8.34 38.53
C GLU A 120 21.99 6.99 37.91
N VAL A 121 22.84 6.99 36.88
CA VAL A 121 23.35 5.77 36.24
C VAL A 121 24.49 5.20 37.07
N LEU A 122 24.21 4.19 37.90
CA LEU A 122 25.20 3.57 38.79
C LEU A 122 26.20 2.69 38.04
N ALA A 123 25.74 2.00 37.00
CA ALA A 123 26.55 1.09 36.18
C ALA A 123 26.00 0.97 34.75
N GLN A 124 26.89 0.72 33.80
CA GLN A 124 26.55 0.44 32.40
C GLN A 124 27.49 -0.65 31.87
N ASP A 125 26.90 -1.74 31.37
CA ASP A 125 27.61 -2.84 30.71
C ASP A 125 27.26 -2.88 29.21
N ALA A 126 27.85 -3.82 28.45
CA ALA A 126 27.68 -3.97 27.00
C ALA A 126 26.22 -4.22 26.53
N GLY A 127 25.28 -4.38 27.46
CA GLY A 127 23.87 -4.63 27.16
C GLY A 127 22.88 -4.27 28.26
N SER A 128 23.36 -3.72 29.38
CA SER A 128 22.53 -3.41 30.54
C SER A 128 22.93 -2.08 31.19
N ALA A 129 22.00 -1.50 31.92
CA ALA A 129 22.20 -0.30 32.70
C ALA A 129 21.50 -0.41 34.04
N THR A 130 22.14 0.11 35.09
CA THR A 130 21.59 0.20 36.43
C THR A 130 21.36 1.66 36.78
N LEU A 131 20.11 2.00 37.15
CA LEU A 131 19.65 3.34 37.47
C LEU A 131 19.21 3.41 38.94
N SER A 132 19.39 4.53 39.62
CA SER A 132 18.89 4.76 40.98
C SER A 132 18.28 6.14 41.12
N ASN A 133 17.22 6.28 41.91
CA ASN A 133 16.67 7.59 42.30
C ASN A 133 17.00 7.96 43.75
N GLY A 134 17.93 7.23 44.38
CA GLY A 134 18.27 7.34 45.81
C GLY A 134 17.42 6.47 46.74
N GLU A 135 16.19 6.12 46.35
CA GLU A 135 15.30 5.24 47.14
C GLU A 135 15.26 3.81 46.60
N ARG A 136 15.33 3.65 45.28
CA ARG A 136 15.15 2.38 44.55
C ARG A 136 16.20 2.27 43.45
N THR A 137 16.57 1.04 43.15
CA THR A 137 17.52 0.71 42.09
C THR A 137 16.84 -0.13 41.02
N TRP A 138 17.04 0.22 39.75
CA TRP A 138 16.52 -0.53 38.61
C TRP A 138 17.65 -1.08 37.76
N HIS A 139 17.59 -2.37 37.42
CA HIS A 139 18.47 -2.98 36.45
C HIS A 139 17.70 -3.29 35.17
N TYR A 140 18.17 -2.76 34.05
CA TYR A 140 17.56 -2.94 32.74
C TYR A 140 18.56 -3.54 31.77
N ASP A 141 18.22 -4.67 31.16
CA ASP A 141 19.09 -5.41 30.24
C ASP A 141 18.69 -5.23 28.76
N GLY A 142 17.80 -4.29 28.43
CA GLY A 142 17.26 -4.13 27.07
C GLY A 142 15.98 -4.94 26.76
N ALA A 143 15.57 -5.85 27.65
CA ALA A 143 14.41 -6.73 27.48
C ALA A 143 13.55 -6.86 28.76
N THR A 144 14.20 -6.86 29.92
CA THR A 144 13.62 -7.04 31.26
C THR A 144 14.04 -5.90 32.19
N LEU A 145 13.13 -5.54 33.09
CA LEU A 145 13.34 -4.50 34.11
C LEU A 145 13.20 -5.14 35.49
N LEU A 146 14.27 -5.09 36.27
CA LEU A 146 14.28 -5.49 37.66
C LEU A 146 14.31 -4.25 38.52
N GLN A 147 13.59 -4.26 39.63
CA GLN A 147 13.68 -3.24 40.69
C GLN A 147 14.17 -3.93 41.95
N ASP A 148 15.26 -3.42 42.53
CA ASP A 148 15.85 -3.94 43.77
C ASP A 148 16.09 -5.47 43.71
N GLY A 149 16.48 -5.96 42.52
CA GLY A 149 16.72 -7.38 42.23
C GLY A 149 15.47 -8.22 41.91
N ALA A 150 14.26 -7.67 42.03
CA ALA A 150 13.01 -8.35 41.72
C ALA A 150 12.45 -7.97 40.34
N LEU A 151 12.00 -8.96 39.56
CA LEU A 151 11.39 -8.74 38.26
C LEU A 151 10.06 -7.98 38.40
N GLN A 152 9.90 -6.90 37.62
CA GLN A 152 8.68 -6.10 37.64
C GLN A 152 7.50 -6.82 36.94
N PRO A 153 6.27 -6.73 37.48
CA PRO A 153 5.09 -7.32 36.85
C PRO A 153 4.73 -6.59 35.55
N ALA A 154 3.98 -7.25 34.66
CA ALA A 154 3.45 -6.58 33.48
C ALA A 154 2.52 -5.41 33.86
N CYS A 155 2.52 -4.34 33.06
CA CYS A 155 1.64 -3.20 33.32
C CYS A 155 0.15 -3.61 33.23
N PRO A 156 -0.76 -2.99 34.00
CA PRO A 156 -2.17 -3.38 34.03
C PRO A 156 -2.86 -3.29 32.65
N ASP A 157 -2.51 -2.26 31.87
CA ASP A 157 -2.97 -1.96 30.52
C ASP A 157 -2.21 -2.72 29.42
N ALA A 158 -1.27 -3.59 29.79
CA ALA A 158 -0.47 -4.36 28.84
C ALA A 158 -1.34 -5.37 28.08
N LEU A 159 -1.37 -5.25 26.74
CA LEU A 159 -2.01 -6.21 25.83
C LEU A 159 -1.45 -7.63 26.04
N LEU A 160 -2.26 -8.67 25.77
CA LEU A 160 -1.85 -10.08 25.90
C LEU A 160 -0.53 -10.42 25.19
N ALA A 161 -0.28 -9.83 24.01
CA ALA A 161 0.97 -10.03 23.27
C ALA A 161 2.19 -9.50 24.05
N SER A 162 2.06 -8.31 24.66
CA SER A 162 3.13 -7.74 25.50
C SER A 162 3.35 -8.52 26.80
N ARG A 163 2.30 -9.14 27.35
CA ARG A 163 2.40 -10.06 28.50
C ARG A 163 3.10 -11.36 28.10
N ALA A 164 2.77 -11.93 26.93
CA ALA A 164 3.45 -13.11 26.38
C ALA A 164 4.92 -12.82 26.07
N LEU A 165 5.22 -11.63 25.51
CA LEU A 165 6.58 -11.15 25.28
C LEU A 165 7.37 -11.03 26.60
N ALA A 166 6.75 -10.47 27.64
CA ALA A 166 7.35 -10.38 28.96
C ALA A 166 7.62 -11.77 29.55
N LEU A 167 6.71 -12.72 29.35
CA LEU A 167 6.89 -14.11 29.77
C LEU A 167 8.01 -14.81 28.97
N TRP A 168 8.09 -14.57 27.66
CA TRP A 168 9.16 -15.06 26.80
C TRP A 168 10.51 -14.57 27.31
N ASN A 169 10.69 -13.25 27.43
CA ASN A 169 11.92 -12.63 27.92
C ASN A 169 12.30 -13.09 29.34
N ARG A 170 11.33 -13.51 30.16
CA ARG A 170 11.57 -14.07 31.50
C ARG A 170 12.18 -15.47 31.46
N ILE A 171 11.83 -16.28 30.46
CA ILE A 171 12.22 -17.70 30.38
C ILE A 171 13.43 -17.89 29.45
N THR A 172 13.60 -17.01 28.47
CA THR A 172 14.66 -17.14 27.47
C THR A 172 16.00 -16.54 27.89
N PRO A 173 17.13 -17.19 27.54
CA PRO A 173 18.45 -16.60 27.69
C PRO A 173 18.58 -15.26 26.95
N TYR A 174 19.42 -14.35 27.47
CA TYR A 174 19.67 -13.02 26.93
C TYR A 174 19.78 -12.90 25.39
N PRO A 175 20.52 -13.77 24.65
CA PRO A 175 20.61 -13.64 23.19
C PRO A 175 19.30 -13.93 22.43
N LEU A 176 18.32 -14.58 23.06
CA LEU A 176 16.99 -14.86 22.49
C LEU A 176 15.91 -13.91 23.02
N GLY A 177 16.29 -13.00 23.93
CA GLY A 177 15.42 -11.97 24.47
C GLY A 177 15.04 -10.95 23.39
N LEU A 178 13.76 -10.63 23.32
CA LEU A 178 13.23 -9.65 22.38
C LEU A 178 13.28 -8.25 23.01
N ALA A 179 13.83 -7.28 22.27
CA ALA A 179 14.01 -5.92 22.76
C ALA A 179 12.68 -5.29 23.20
N ARG A 180 12.65 -4.73 24.41
CA ARG A 180 11.45 -4.13 24.98
C ARG A 180 11.81 -2.80 25.67
N PRO A 181 11.55 -1.65 25.02
CA PRO A 181 11.91 -0.36 25.59
C PRO A 181 11.11 -0.08 26.87
N VAL A 182 11.77 0.58 27.83
CA VAL A 182 11.17 1.03 29.09
C VAL A 182 10.83 2.51 28.95
N SER A 183 9.57 2.87 29.08
CA SER A 183 9.14 4.28 29.04
C SER A 183 9.34 4.96 30.40
N LEU A 184 9.79 6.21 30.39
CA LEU A 184 9.82 7.10 31.55
C LEU A 184 8.50 7.89 31.58
N GLY A 185 7.92 8.07 32.77
CA GLY A 185 6.71 8.87 32.96
C GLY A 185 5.48 8.06 33.39
N GLY A 186 4.44 8.79 33.78
CA GLY A 186 3.20 8.21 34.33
C GLY A 186 3.29 7.83 35.81
N LEU A 187 2.22 7.23 36.33
CA LEU A 187 2.02 7.05 37.77
C LEU A 187 2.43 5.66 38.32
N LEU A 188 2.81 4.71 37.45
CA LEU A 188 2.97 3.30 37.82
C LEU A 188 4.33 2.74 37.41
N TYR A 189 5.01 2.08 38.35
CA TYR A 189 6.17 1.24 38.08
C TYR A 189 5.69 -0.14 37.62
N CYS A 190 6.17 -0.59 36.46
CA CYS A 190 5.86 -1.91 35.92
C CYS A 190 6.92 -2.32 34.88
N GLY A 191 6.83 -3.53 34.33
CA GLY A 191 7.88 -4.17 33.52
C GLY A 191 8.29 -3.47 32.22
N ASN A 192 7.71 -2.33 31.87
CA ASN A 192 8.21 -1.42 30.84
C ASN A 192 7.92 0.06 31.13
N ARG A 193 7.69 0.45 32.40
CA ARG A 193 7.50 1.85 32.79
C ARG A 193 8.24 2.16 34.10
N LEU A 194 8.95 3.28 34.09
CA LEU A 194 9.52 3.92 35.28
C LEU A 194 8.66 5.15 35.59
N ALA A 195 7.97 5.13 36.73
CA ALA A 195 7.01 6.18 37.06
C ALA A 195 7.71 7.53 37.31
N SER A 196 7.08 8.59 36.82
CA SER A 196 7.37 9.98 37.17
C SER A 196 6.07 10.76 37.05
N SER A 197 5.53 11.20 38.18
CA SER A 197 4.19 11.80 38.28
C SER A 197 4.04 13.14 37.56
N THR A 198 5.16 13.80 37.27
CA THR A 198 5.22 15.13 36.62
C THR A 198 5.61 15.05 35.15
N PHE A 199 5.77 13.83 34.62
CA PHE A 199 6.30 13.61 33.28
C PHE A 199 5.39 12.68 32.48
N GLU A 200 5.02 13.09 31.26
CA GLU A 200 4.08 12.35 30.43
C GLU A 200 4.70 11.04 29.93
N ALA A 201 3.98 9.93 30.07
CA ALA A 201 4.46 8.64 29.63
C ALA A 201 4.64 8.60 28.10
N GLY A 202 5.73 7.99 27.64
CA GLY A 202 6.05 7.83 26.21
C GLY A 202 6.94 8.94 25.64
N THR A 203 7.16 10.02 26.38
CA THR A 203 8.01 11.14 25.94
C THR A 203 9.50 10.86 26.09
N ALA A 204 9.89 9.93 26.96
CA ALA A 204 11.24 9.40 27.00
C ALA A 204 11.24 7.90 27.23
N SER A 205 12.26 7.22 26.70
CA SER A 205 12.36 5.76 26.79
C SER A 205 13.81 5.29 26.82
N LEU A 206 14.06 4.21 27.55
CA LEU A 206 15.32 3.48 27.57
C LEU A 206 15.22 2.28 26.62
N GLY A 207 16.14 2.19 25.68
CA GLY A 207 16.15 1.15 24.66
C GLY A 207 17.56 0.67 24.35
N ARG A 208 17.66 -0.50 23.74
CA ARG A 208 18.92 -1.00 23.20
C ARG A 208 19.17 -0.40 21.82
N LEU A 209 20.35 0.19 21.63
CA LEU A 209 20.84 0.65 20.33
C LEU A 209 21.30 -0.54 19.47
N PRO A 210 21.47 -0.34 18.14
CA PRO A 210 21.96 -1.40 17.24
C PRO A 210 23.34 -1.96 17.62
N ASP A 211 24.15 -1.18 18.32
CA ASP A 211 25.47 -1.56 18.83
C ASP A 211 25.42 -2.31 20.18
N GLY A 212 24.22 -2.57 20.70
CA GLY A 212 24.00 -3.30 21.95
C GLY A 212 23.91 -2.42 23.20
N ARG A 213 24.34 -1.16 23.15
CA ARG A 213 24.35 -0.27 24.32
C ARG A 213 22.93 0.18 24.70
N ILE A 214 22.72 0.47 25.97
CA ILE A 214 21.48 1.10 26.45
C ILE A 214 21.56 2.61 26.26
N ALA A 215 20.53 3.19 25.66
CA ALA A 215 20.40 4.62 25.45
C ALA A 215 19.03 5.15 25.88
N LEU A 216 19.05 6.40 26.34
CA LEU A 216 17.87 7.23 26.55
C LEU A 216 17.46 7.87 25.22
N SER A 217 16.25 7.61 24.76
CA SER A 217 15.65 8.23 23.58
C SER A 217 14.51 9.15 24.03
N VAL A 218 14.62 10.44 23.71
CA VAL A 218 13.64 11.47 24.08
C VAL A 218 12.82 11.89 22.86
N ARG A 219 11.50 11.98 23.01
CA ARG A 219 10.53 12.35 21.99
C ARG A 219 9.38 13.11 22.63
N GLY A 220 9.39 14.42 22.58
CA GLY A 220 8.32 15.21 23.16
C GLY A 220 8.73 16.66 23.33
N ASP A 221 7.79 17.46 23.76
CA ASP A 221 7.98 18.87 24.13
C ASP A 221 8.54 19.04 25.55
N GLN A 222 8.33 18.05 26.43
CA GLN A 222 8.88 18.06 27.79
C GLN A 222 10.39 17.79 27.79
N PRO A 223 11.22 18.71 28.31
CA PRO A 223 12.67 18.55 28.30
C PRO A 223 13.12 17.45 29.25
N VAL A 224 14.12 16.68 28.83
CA VAL A 224 14.80 15.71 29.68
C VAL A 224 16.26 16.12 29.79
N LEU A 225 16.66 16.52 31.00
CA LEU A 225 18.00 17.02 31.23
C LEU A 225 18.94 15.85 31.53
N VAL A 226 20.15 15.90 30.99
CA VAL A 226 21.24 14.99 31.30
C VAL A 226 22.43 15.77 31.82
N SER A 227 23.11 15.24 32.84
CA SER A 227 24.34 15.85 33.34
C SER A 227 25.48 15.63 32.36
N THR A 228 26.22 16.69 32.09
CA THR A 228 27.44 16.73 31.29
C THR A 228 28.56 17.37 32.12
N GLU A 229 29.80 17.35 31.62
CA GLU A 229 30.94 18.05 32.25
C GLU A 229 30.68 19.55 32.42
N ASN A 230 29.87 20.15 31.55
CA ASN A 230 29.56 21.58 31.53
C ASN A 230 28.22 21.92 32.23
N GLY A 231 27.59 20.97 32.92
CA GLY A 231 26.32 21.14 33.61
C GLY A 231 25.17 20.36 32.96
N TRP A 232 23.94 20.84 33.13
CA TRP A 232 22.75 20.16 32.62
C TRP A 232 22.43 20.60 31.19
N GLU A 233 22.22 19.63 30.30
CA GLU A 233 21.78 19.88 28.92
C GLU A 233 20.51 19.10 28.60
N ASP A 234 19.64 19.66 27.76
CA ASP A 234 18.49 18.92 27.23
C ASP A 234 18.95 17.85 26.23
N ALA A 235 18.66 16.59 26.54
CA ALA A 235 19.01 15.42 25.74
C ALA A 235 18.51 15.51 24.28
N ALA A 236 17.33 16.08 24.04
CA ALA A 236 16.75 16.17 22.71
C ALA A 236 17.33 17.31 21.87
N GLN A 237 17.88 18.34 22.52
CA GLN A 237 18.38 19.58 21.93
C GLN A 237 19.88 19.81 22.15
N ARG A 238 20.65 18.78 22.49
CA ARG A 238 22.12 18.89 22.63
C ARG A 238 22.83 19.15 21.29
N ASP A 239 24.04 19.71 21.39
CA ASP A 239 24.93 19.87 20.24
C ASP A 239 25.48 18.49 19.80
N GLN A 240 25.45 18.23 18.50
CA GLN A 240 25.99 17.03 17.86
C GLN A 240 27.13 17.43 16.92
N PRO A 241 28.33 16.82 17.04
CA PRO A 241 29.39 17.08 16.09
C PRO A 241 29.02 16.48 14.73
N LEU A 242 29.31 17.23 13.67
CA LEU A 242 29.17 16.77 12.28
C LEU A 242 30.44 16.13 11.73
N ALA A 243 31.52 16.09 12.53
CA ALA A 243 32.67 15.23 12.24
C ALA A 243 32.18 13.79 11.99
N ASP A 244 32.75 13.14 10.98
CA ASP A 244 32.43 11.77 10.55
C ASP A 244 30.95 11.52 10.19
N THR A 245 30.19 12.59 9.92
CA THR A 245 28.78 12.49 9.53
C THR A 245 28.62 12.70 8.03
N ASP A 246 28.27 11.64 7.31
CA ASP A 246 28.12 11.67 5.84
C ASP A 246 26.75 12.19 5.40
N ALA A 247 25.73 12.02 6.24
CA ALA A 247 24.39 12.49 5.93
C ALA A 247 23.56 12.78 7.18
N VAL A 248 22.57 13.66 7.02
CA VAL A 248 21.59 14.02 8.04
C VAL A 248 20.20 13.91 7.45
N ALA A 249 19.28 13.23 8.14
CA ALA A 249 17.89 13.15 7.75
C ALA A 249 17.02 14.03 8.64
N VAL A 250 16.25 14.90 8.00
CA VAL A 250 15.25 15.78 8.63
C VAL A 250 13.87 15.37 8.09
N GLY A 251 13.06 14.75 8.94
CA GLY A 251 11.80 14.14 8.51
C GLY A 251 12.04 13.06 7.45
N ARG A 252 11.66 13.35 6.19
CA ARG A 252 11.84 12.43 5.04
C ARG A 252 12.85 12.93 4.01
N THR A 253 13.50 14.06 4.28
CA THR A 253 14.54 14.64 3.44
C THR A 253 15.90 14.22 3.99
N VAL A 254 16.74 13.63 3.15
CA VAL A 254 18.09 13.21 3.52
C VAL A 254 19.11 14.12 2.83
N PHE A 255 19.95 14.77 3.61
CA PHE A 255 21.01 15.65 3.16
C PHE A 255 22.35 14.92 3.26
N THR A 256 23.00 14.67 2.13
CA THR A 256 24.42 14.29 2.16
C THR A 256 25.25 15.52 2.46
N LEU A 257 26.15 15.40 3.44
CA LEU A 257 27.02 16.49 3.89
C LEU A 257 28.35 16.43 3.14
N VAL A 258 28.78 17.55 2.58
CA VAL A 258 30.12 17.70 1.99
C VAL A 258 30.73 18.98 2.57
N PRO A 259 31.54 18.88 3.64
CA PRO A 259 32.22 20.03 4.22
C PRO A 259 33.33 20.52 3.27
N ASN A 260 33.45 21.84 3.12
CA ASN A 260 34.45 22.51 2.30
C ASN A 260 34.88 23.82 2.98
N GLY A 261 35.78 23.70 3.97
CA GLY A 261 36.29 24.86 4.72
C GLY A 261 35.20 25.58 5.51
N ASP A 262 34.92 26.84 5.13
CA ASP A 262 33.87 27.68 5.71
C ASP A 262 32.48 27.44 5.13
N MET A 263 32.38 26.58 4.11
CA MET A 263 31.14 26.20 3.46
C MET A 263 30.77 24.75 3.78
N LEU A 264 29.51 24.50 4.11
CA LEU A 264 28.94 23.18 4.23
C LEU A 264 27.91 22.98 3.11
N HIS A 265 28.18 22.04 2.20
CA HIS A 265 27.25 21.68 1.14
C HIS A 265 26.31 20.58 1.62
N LEU A 266 25.01 20.81 1.48
CA LEU A 266 23.94 19.87 1.77
C LEU A 266 23.30 19.46 0.45
N ARG A 267 23.38 18.18 0.08
CA ARG A 267 22.73 17.65 -1.13
C ARG A 267 21.43 16.92 -0.74
N PRO A 268 20.26 17.55 -0.94
CA PRO A 268 19.00 16.93 -0.56
C PRO A 268 18.63 15.77 -1.48
N SER A 269 18.04 14.74 -0.89
CA SER A 269 17.48 13.59 -1.57
C SER A 269 16.24 13.09 -0.82
N GLY A 270 15.41 12.27 -1.48
CA GLY A 270 14.14 11.80 -0.91
C GLY A 270 12.98 12.76 -1.18
N GLN A 271 12.32 13.25 -0.12
CA GLN A 271 11.21 14.21 -0.23
C GLN A 271 11.75 15.64 -0.16
N VAL A 272 11.67 16.39 -1.26
CA VAL A 272 12.22 17.74 -1.39
C VAL A 272 11.12 18.68 -1.87
N ALA A 273 11.12 19.92 -1.38
CA ALA A 273 10.16 20.94 -1.80
C ALA A 273 10.36 21.31 -3.27
N LEU A 274 9.26 21.61 -3.96
CA LEU A 274 9.23 22.08 -5.34
C LEU A 274 8.82 23.56 -5.37
N SER A 275 9.45 24.31 -6.27
CA SER A 275 9.15 25.72 -6.55
C SER A 275 8.84 25.91 -8.03
N ASN A 276 7.90 26.81 -8.35
CA ASN A 276 7.55 27.11 -9.74
C ASN A 276 8.61 28.00 -10.42
N THR A 277 9.45 28.66 -9.63
CA THR A 277 10.55 29.52 -10.07
C THR A 277 11.82 29.18 -9.30
N PRO A 278 13.02 29.33 -9.89
CA PRO A 278 14.30 29.11 -9.21
C PRO A 278 14.67 30.31 -8.32
N GLN A 279 13.75 30.76 -7.47
CA GLN A 279 13.92 31.90 -6.58
C GLN A 279 13.22 31.62 -5.25
N VAL A 280 13.92 31.88 -4.16
CA VAL A 280 13.41 31.80 -2.79
C VAL A 280 14.15 32.82 -1.93
N GLN A 281 13.44 33.44 -1.00
CA GLN A 281 14.07 34.36 -0.03
C GLN A 281 14.83 33.52 0.99
N LEU A 282 16.15 33.72 1.06
CA LEU A 282 17.05 33.00 1.95
C LEU A 282 17.94 33.99 2.71
N PRO A 283 18.40 33.65 3.92
CA PRO A 283 19.47 34.38 4.58
C PRO A 283 20.75 34.41 3.73
N ASP A 284 21.56 35.47 3.83
CA ASP A 284 22.78 35.65 3.02
C ASP A 284 23.77 34.49 3.11
N ALA A 285 23.80 33.82 4.26
CA ALA A 285 24.65 32.67 4.54
C ALA A 285 24.18 31.37 3.86
N VAL A 286 22.97 31.34 3.26
CA VAL A 286 22.38 30.16 2.63
C VAL A 286 22.15 30.41 1.15
N ARG A 287 22.70 29.54 0.30
CA ARG A 287 22.53 29.65 -1.15
C ARG A 287 22.08 28.33 -1.74
N TRP A 288 21.05 28.37 -2.58
CA TRP A 288 20.56 27.21 -3.32
C TRP A 288 21.14 27.20 -4.72
N GLN A 289 21.63 26.04 -5.14
CA GLN A 289 21.82 25.71 -6.54
C GLN A 289 20.58 24.98 -7.02
N TRP A 290 19.88 25.58 -7.99
CA TRP A 290 18.64 25.05 -8.50
C TRP A 290 18.85 23.99 -9.57
N GLN A 291 17.94 23.02 -9.61
CA GLN A 291 17.81 22.07 -10.71
C GLN A 291 16.34 21.96 -11.10
N GLU A 292 16.09 22.03 -12.40
CA GLU A 292 14.78 21.77 -12.97
C GLU A 292 14.51 20.26 -13.00
N ARG A 293 13.29 19.87 -12.64
CA ARG A 293 12.82 18.49 -12.74
C ARG A 293 12.61 18.14 -14.21
N THR A 294 13.42 17.22 -14.73
CA THR A 294 13.33 16.79 -16.13
C THR A 294 12.27 15.70 -16.33
N LEU A 295 11.56 15.76 -17.46
CA LEU A 295 10.48 14.81 -17.79
C LEU A 295 10.99 13.39 -18.08
N PHE A 296 12.19 13.27 -18.63
CA PHE A 296 12.79 12.00 -19.08
C PHE A 296 14.06 11.63 -18.31
N ALA A 297 14.18 12.06 -17.04
CA ALA A 297 15.26 11.62 -16.17
C ALA A 297 15.31 10.09 -16.08
N LEU A 298 16.47 9.50 -16.32
CA LEU A 298 16.74 8.07 -16.12
C LEU A 298 17.91 7.94 -15.14
N PRO A 299 17.62 7.69 -13.86
CA PRO A 299 18.65 7.36 -12.87
C PRO A 299 19.40 6.10 -13.31
N SER A 300 20.69 6.02 -12.98
CA SER A 300 21.52 4.86 -13.32
C SER A 300 21.00 3.60 -12.61
N PRO A 301 20.58 2.56 -13.36
CA PRO A 301 20.12 1.32 -12.76
C PRO A 301 21.27 0.60 -12.07
N THR A 302 21.00 -0.01 -10.92
CA THR A 302 21.97 -0.84 -10.21
C THR A 302 22.14 -2.21 -10.91
N PRO A 303 23.26 -2.94 -10.68
CA PRO A 303 23.42 -4.30 -11.19
C PRO A 303 22.27 -5.23 -10.78
N LEU A 304 21.74 -5.06 -9.56
CA LEU A 304 20.57 -5.80 -9.08
C LEU A 304 19.32 -5.52 -9.93
N ALA A 305 19.09 -4.26 -10.31
CA ALA A 305 17.97 -3.88 -11.15
C ALA A 305 18.05 -4.54 -12.53
N TRP A 306 19.24 -4.55 -13.14
CA TRP A 306 19.49 -5.26 -14.40
C TRP A 306 19.28 -6.77 -14.28
N ALA A 307 19.87 -7.40 -13.25
CA ALA A 307 19.74 -8.83 -13.03
C ALA A 307 18.27 -9.27 -12.86
N ALA A 308 17.50 -8.51 -12.07
CA ALA A 308 16.07 -8.78 -11.89
C ALA A 308 15.27 -8.61 -13.18
N ALA A 309 15.52 -7.54 -13.95
CA ALA A 309 14.86 -7.30 -15.23
C ALA A 309 15.16 -8.41 -16.25
N ILE A 310 16.42 -8.84 -16.35
CA ILE A 310 16.84 -9.98 -17.19
C ILE A 310 16.15 -11.26 -16.71
N GLY A 311 16.08 -11.50 -15.40
CA GLY A 311 15.36 -12.65 -14.84
C GLY A 311 13.89 -12.69 -15.26
N VAL A 312 13.18 -11.56 -15.18
CA VAL A 312 11.79 -11.45 -15.64
C VAL A 312 11.67 -11.67 -17.15
N LEU A 313 12.60 -11.13 -17.94
CA LEU A 313 12.60 -11.32 -19.39
C LEU A 313 12.83 -12.80 -19.76
N LEU A 314 13.75 -13.49 -19.08
CA LEU A 314 14.01 -14.91 -19.28
C LEU A 314 12.81 -15.78 -18.90
N LEU A 315 12.16 -15.49 -17.77
CA LEU A 315 10.91 -16.16 -17.37
C LEU A 315 9.81 -15.94 -18.41
N GLY A 316 9.70 -14.73 -18.94
CA GLY A 316 8.81 -14.41 -20.06
C GLY A 316 9.15 -15.24 -21.30
N ALA A 317 10.41 -15.32 -21.70
CA ALA A 317 10.85 -16.13 -22.85
C ALA A 317 10.53 -17.62 -22.67
N VAL A 318 10.71 -18.18 -21.46
CA VAL A 318 10.33 -19.56 -21.14
C VAL A 318 8.83 -19.78 -21.31
N SER A 319 8.00 -18.80 -20.93
CA SER A 319 6.54 -18.88 -21.12
C SER A 319 6.11 -18.92 -22.60
N VAL A 320 6.95 -18.41 -23.49
CA VAL A 320 6.72 -18.38 -24.96
C VAL A 320 7.26 -19.64 -25.65
N LEU A 321 8.17 -20.39 -25.04
CA LEU A 321 8.78 -21.58 -25.63
C LEU A 321 7.77 -22.64 -26.15
N PRO A 322 6.65 -22.92 -25.46
CA PRO A 322 5.63 -23.84 -25.98
C PRO A 322 4.97 -23.35 -27.28
N LEU A 323 4.81 -22.03 -27.45
CA LEU A 323 4.27 -21.43 -28.68
C LEU A 323 5.25 -21.58 -29.85
N LEU A 324 6.55 -21.42 -29.59
CA LEU A 324 7.60 -21.62 -30.60
C LEU A 324 7.63 -23.07 -31.10
N ARG A 325 7.50 -24.04 -30.18
CA ARG A 325 7.43 -25.48 -30.52
C ARG A 325 6.22 -25.84 -31.39
N GLN A 326 5.13 -25.07 -31.32
CA GLN A 326 3.90 -25.29 -32.07
C GLN A 326 3.91 -24.68 -33.50
N ARG A 327 5.05 -24.13 -33.98
CA ARG A 327 5.19 -23.46 -35.29
C ARG A 327 4.09 -22.44 -35.58
N VAL A 328 3.68 -21.71 -34.55
CA VAL A 328 2.62 -20.70 -34.66
C VAL A 328 3.17 -19.48 -35.42
N ALA A 329 2.34 -18.87 -36.28
CA ALA A 329 2.71 -17.68 -37.05
C ALA A 329 3.30 -16.56 -36.16
N GLY A 330 4.32 -15.85 -36.67
CA GLY A 330 5.09 -14.84 -35.91
C GLY A 330 4.25 -13.75 -35.23
N ALA A 331 3.12 -13.36 -35.83
CA ALA A 331 2.19 -12.39 -35.24
C ALA A 331 1.60 -12.83 -33.88
N ARG A 332 1.49 -14.14 -33.61
CA ARG A 332 1.00 -14.68 -32.33
C ARG A 332 2.10 -14.76 -31.24
N LEU A 333 3.37 -14.56 -31.59
CA LEU A 333 4.50 -14.50 -30.65
C LEU A 333 4.82 -13.08 -30.18
N ALA A 334 4.40 -12.07 -30.95
CA ALA A 334 4.68 -10.66 -30.66
C ALA A 334 4.10 -10.20 -29.31
N MET A 335 2.82 -10.48 -29.02
CA MET A 335 2.17 -9.99 -27.79
C MET A 335 2.81 -10.54 -26.51
N PRO A 336 3.12 -11.84 -26.39
CA PRO A 336 3.85 -12.35 -25.24
C PRO A 336 5.26 -11.76 -25.07
N LEU A 337 6.00 -11.55 -26.16
CA LEU A 337 7.33 -10.92 -26.11
C LEU A 337 7.25 -9.46 -25.65
N ILE A 338 6.27 -8.70 -26.16
CA ILE A 338 6.01 -7.33 -25.70
C ILE A 338 5.62 -7.33 -24.22
N ALA A 339 4.80 -8.28 -23.77
CA ALA A 339 4.43 -8.40 -22.36
C ALA A 339 5.65 -8.69 -21.46
N ALA A 340 6.55 -9.57 -21.89
CA ALA A 340 7.79 -9.85 -21.17
C ALA A 340 8.71 -8.63 -21.10
N LEU A 341 8.84 -7.89 -22.20
CA LEU A 341 9.63 -6.66 -22.26
C LEU A 341 9.05 -5.58 -21.32
N VAL A 342 7.74 -5.34 -21.38
CA VAL A 342 7.07 -4.37 -20.50
C VAL A 342 7.25 -4.73 -19.02
N ALA A 343 7.10 -6.02 -18.66
CA ALA A 343 7.32 -6.48 -17.29
C ALA A 343 8.78 -6.32 -16.84
N ALA A 344 9.74 -6.60 -17.72
CA ALA A 344 11.16 -6.41 -17.43
C ALA A 344 11.51 -4.92 -17.26
N THR A 345 11.01 -4.04 -18.13
CA THR A 345 11.18 -2.58 -18.01
C THR A 345 10.55 -2.05 -16.72
N ALA A 346 9.35 -2.52 -16.38
CA ALA A 346 8.69 -2.15 -15.13
C ALA A 346 9.50 -2.57 -13.90
N THR A 347 10.10 -3.77 -13.93
CA THR A 347 10.96 -4.29 -12.86
C THR A 347 12.23 -3.44 -12.70
N LEU A 348 12.88 -3.11 -13.83
CA LEU A 348 14.06 -2.27 -13.85
C LEU A 348 13.78 -0.91 -13.20
N LEU A 349 12.69 -0.26 -13.61
CA LEU A 349 12.28 1.04 -13.10
C LEU A 349 11.87 0.98 -11.63
N LEU A 350 11.15 -0.06 -11.20
CA LEU A 350 10.74 -0.23 -9.80
C LEU A 350 11.95 -0.35 -8.86
N ILE A 351 12.94 -1.16 -9.22
CA ILE A 351 14.14 -1.37 -8.40
C ILE A 351 15.01 -0.12 -8.42
N THR A 352 15.19 0.50 -9.59
CA THR A 352 15.98 1.73 -9.75
C THR A 352 15.37 2.88 -8.95
N GLN A 353 14.03 2.98 -8.93
CA GLN A 353 13.31 3.94 -8.11
C GLN A 353 13.57 3.78 -6.61
N ARG A 354 13.77 2.54 -6.14
CA ARG A 354 14.06 2.25 -4.72
C ARG A 354 15.55 2.39 -4.38
N SER A 355 16.45 2.27 -5.36
CA SER A 355 17.90 2.31 -5.11
C SER A 355 18.57 3.64 -5.46
N SER A 356 18.29 4.19 -6.64
CA SER A 356 19.07 5.27 -7.26
C SER A 356 18.29 6.58 -7.37
N GLY A 357 16.96 6.54 -7.32
CA GLY A 357 16.09 7.71 -7.47
C GLY A 357 14.93 7.42 -8.43
N ALA A 358 13.87 8.23 -8.37
CA ALA A 358 12.71 8.05 -9.21
C ALA A 358 12.96 8.48 -10.66
N PRO A 359 12.44 7.74 -11.67
CA PRO A 359 12.51 8.17 -13.07
C PRO A 359 11.70 9.45 -13.31
N GLY A 360 11.94 10.12 -14.43
CA GLY A 360 11.11 11.24 -14.87
C GLY A 360 9.68 10.79 -15.18
N VAL A 361 8.71 11.69 -15.00
CA VAL A 361 7.28 11.39 -15.20
C VAL A 361 6.97 10.86 -16.61
N GLY A 362 7.68 11.33 -17.64
CA GLY A 362 7.49 10.92 -19.02
C GLY A 362 7.83 9.44 -19.25
N VAL A 363 8.87 8.92 -18.58
CA VAL A 363 9.24 7.50 -18.67
C VAL A 363 8.16 6.63 -18.05
N SER A 364 7.66 7.00 -16.87
CA SER A 364 6.54 6.29 -16.24
C SER A 364 5.29 6.38 -17.11
N LEU A 365 4.97 7.53 -17.67
CA LEU A 365 3.80 7.71 -18.53
C LEU A 365 3.84 6.78 -19.76
N LEU A 366 4.99 6.64 -20.41
CA LEU A 366 5.17 5.71 -21.52
C LEU A 366 4.97 4.25 -21.09
N LEU A 367 5.47 3.86 -19.92
CA LEU A 367 5.25 2.52 -19.36
C LEU A 367 3.77 2.26 -19.07
N ALA A 368 3.06 3.25 -18.51
CA ALA A 368 1.62 3.17 -18.27
C ALA A 368 0.88 2.94 -19.59
N TRP A 369 1.14 3.76 -20.61
CA TRP A 369 0.49 3.64 -21.91
C TRP A 369 0.80 2.31 -22.57
N ALA A 370 2.05 1.87 -22.57
CA ALA A 370 2.45 0.57 -23.11
C ALA A 370 1.66 -0.57 -22.44
N THR A 371 1.49 -0.49 -21.11
CA THR A 371 0.75 -1.50 -20.35
C THR A 371 -0.75 -1.47 -20.64
N LEU A 372 -1.37 -0.30 -20.73
CA LEU A 372 -2.80 -0.15 -21.05
C LEU A 372 -3.11 -0.62 -22.47
N TRP A 373 -2.31 -0.20 -23.46
CA TRP A 373 -2.47 -0.63 -24.85
C TRP A 373 -2.21 -2.13 -25.02
N LEU A 374 -1.16 -2.67 -24.38
CA LEU A 374 -0.90 -4.10 -24.35
C LEU A 374 -2.11 -4.85 -23.78
N THR A 375 -2.67 -4.40 -22.67
CA THR A 375 -3.83 -5.05 -22.04
C THR A 375 -5.05 -5.05 -22.95
N LEU A 376 -5.36 -3.91 -23.58
CA LEU A 376 -6.49 -3.79 -24.50
C LEU A 376 -6.32 -4.71 -25.73
N ARG A 377 -5.09 -4.88 -26.22
CA ARG A 377 -4.75 -5.58 -27.46
C ARG A 377 -4.20 -7.00 -27.26
N PHE A 378 -4.02 -7.45 -26.01
CA PHE A 378 -3.37 -8.72 -25.70
C PHE A 378 -4.07 -9.90 -26.40
N TYR A 379 -5.39 -9.80 -26.50
CA TYR A 379 -6.22 -10.71 -27.27
C TYR A 379 -6.82 -10.01 -28.48
N ALA A 380 -6.94 -10.72 -29.61
CA ALA A 380 -7.33 -10.14 -30.90
C ALA A 380 -8.71 -9.46 -30.90
N ARG A 381 -9.63 -9.90 -30.03
CA ARG A 381 -10.96 -9.30 -29.88
C ARG A 381 -11.06 -8.54 -28.57
N ILE A 382 -11.28 -7.23 -28.67
CA ILE A 382 -11.59 -6.37 -27.53
C ILE A 382 -12.99 -6.74 -27.01
N SER A 383 -13.07 -7.18 -25.75
CA SER A 383 -14.32 -7.41 -25.04
C SER A 383 -14.58 -6.29 -24.02
N LEU A 384 -15.79 -6.25 -23.45
CA LEU A 384 -16.18 -5.21 -22.48
C LEU A 384 -15.27 -5.20 -21.24
N LEU A 385 -14.77 -6.35 -20.80
CA LEU A 385 -13.95 -6.49 -19.60
C LEU A 385 -12.61 -5.71 -19.71
N PRO A 386 -11.71 -6.00 -20.67
CA PRO A 386 -10.48 -5.24 -20.84
C PRO A 386 -10.75 -3.78 -21.21
N ALA A 387 -11.81 -3.49 -21.98
CA ALA A 387 -12.20 -2.12 -22.32
C ALA A 387 -12.54 -1.29 -21.07
N ALA A 388 -13.41 -1.79 -20.19
CA ALA A 388 -13.76 -1.11 -18.95
C ALA A 388 -12.55 -1.01 -18.01
N ALA A 389 -11.76 -2.09 -17.89
CA ALA A 389 -10.59 -2.12 -17.03
C ALA A 389 -9.51 -1.10 -17.41
N VAL A 390 -9.16 -0.99 -18.71
CA VAL A 390 -8.11 -0.04 -19.12
C VAL A 390 -8.56 1.41 -18.99
N LEU A 391 -9.85 1.69 -19.16
CA LEU A 391 -10.41 3.03 -18.94
C LEU A 391 -10.41 3.39 -17.44
N LEU A 392 -10.75 2.43 -16.57
CA LEU A 392 -10.68 2.62 -15.11
C LEU A 392 -9.24 2.86 -14.64
N LEU A 393 -8.31 2.02 -15.07
CA LEU A 393 -6.88 2.17 -14.77
C LEU A 393 -6.34 3.49 -15.32
N GLY A 394 -6.70 3.88 -16.54
CA GLY A 394 -6.32 5.16 -17.13
C GLY A 394 -6.83 6.37 -16.34
N ALA A 395 -8.08 6.32 -15.88
CA ALA A 395 -8.68 7.37 -15.05
C ALA A 395 -7.98 7.49 -13.68
N GLY A 396 -7.70 6.37 -13.00
CA GLY A 396 -6.94 6.39 -11.75
C GLY A 396 -5.51 6.88 -11.91
N LEU A 397 -4.83 6.46 -12.97
CA LEU A 397 -3.50 6.96 -13.29
C LEU A 397 -3.51 8.46 -13.60
N LEU A 398 -4.55 9.00 -14.24
CA LEU A 398 -4.72 10.43 -14.43
C LEU A 398 -4.88 11.17 -13.10
N VAL A 399 -5.74 10.68 -12.20
CA VAL A 399 -5.93 11.28 -10.87
C VAL A 399 -4.65 11.28 -10.05
N GLN A 400 -3.91 10.16 -10.04
CA GLN A 400 -2.63 10.07 -9.35
C GLN A 400 -1.56 10.97 -9.98
N LEU A 401 -1.57 11.11 -11.30
CA LEU A 401 -0.68 12.02 -12.03
C LEU A 401 -0.97 13.47 -11.66
N GLU A 402 -2.23 13.89 -11.61
CA GLU A 402 -2.60 15.26 -11.24
C GLU A 402 -2.27 15.59 -9.79
N MET A 403 -2.51 14.68 -8.85
CA MET A 403 -2.04 14.84 -7.47
C MET A 403 -0.50 14.98 -7.42
N GLY A 404 0.22 14.17 -8.20
CA GLY A 404 1.67 14.18 -8.27
C GLY A 404 2.29 15.43 -8.93
N LEU A 405 1.64 15.97 -9.96
CA LEU A 405 2.06 17.18 -10.66
C LEU A 405 1.73 18.44 -9.86
N GLY A 406 0.56 18.48 -9.23
CA GLY A 406 0.05 19.64 -8.51
C GLY A 406 0.52 19.76 -7.05
N ALA A 407 1.36 18.84 -6.58
CA ALA A 407 1.92 18.85 -5.23
C ALA A 407 3.19 19.71 -5.11
N SER A 408 3.43 20.24 -3.92
CA SER A 408 4.58 21.09 -3.60
C SER A 408 5.85 20.31 -3.23
N ASP A 409 5.88 18.99 -3.42
CA ASP A 409 7.06 18.18 -3.13
C ASP A 409 7.23 16.97 -4.06
N THR A 410 8.45 16.44 -4.10
CA THR A 410 8.86 15.34 -4.99
C THR A 410 8.25 13.98 -4.64
N ALA A 411 7.70 13.78 -3.44
CA ALA A 411 7.23 12.48 -2.99
C ALA A 411 5.87 12.10 -3.60
N TRP A 412 5.01 13.07 -3.92
CA TRP A 412 3.66 12.79 -4.42
C TRP A 412 3.63 12.08 -5.78
N LEU A 413 4.51 12.47 -6.70
CA LEU A 413 4.61 11.83 -8.00
C LEU A 413 4.99 10.34 -7.90
N ARG A 414 5.62 9.95 -6.78
CA ARG A 414 5.99 8.56 -6.50
C ARG A 414 4.80 7.63 -6.45
N HIS A 415 3.61 8.11 -6.05
CA HIS A 415 2.39 7.30 -6.04
C HIS A 415 2.02 6.85 -7.47
N PHE A 416 1.96 7.79 -8.42
CA PHE A 416 1.75 7.49 -9.84
C PHE A 416 2.83 6.56 -10.41
N GLN A 417 4.10 6.82 -10.10
CA GLN A 417 5.23 6.02 -10.59
C GLN A 417 5.22 4.59 -10.05
N ASN A 418 4.94 4.42 -8.75
CA ASN A 418 4.78 3.12 -8.12
C ASN A 418 3.62 2.35 -8.75
N SER A 419 2.43 2.95 -8.85
CA SER A 419 1.25 2.31 -9.44
C SER A 419 1.54 1.87 -10.88
N THR A 420 2.22 2.72 -11.65
CA THR A 420 2.59 2.41 -13.04
C THR A 420 3.58 1.25 -13.14
N ALA A 421 4.63 1.24 -12.32
CA ALA A 421 5.60 0.15 -12.31
C ALA A 421 4.97 -1.17 -11.83
N LEU A 422 4.13 -1.13 -10.79
CA LEU A 422 3.42 -2.31 -10.31
C LEU A 422 2.39 -2.83 -11.31
N LEU A 423 1.69 -1.93 -12.03
CA LEU A 423 0.78 -2.30 -13.12
C LEU A 423 1.55 -2.96 -14.27
N GLY A 424 2.64 -2.34 -14.71
CA GLY A 424 3.50 -2.82 -15.80
C GLY A 424 4.21 -4.15 -15.49
N LEU A 425 4.47 -4.44 -14.22
CA LEU A 425 4.95 -5.75 -13.78
C LEU A 425 3.80 -6.77 -13.67
N GLY A 426 2.76 -6.42 -12.91
CA GLY A 426 1.72 -7.33 -12.48
C GLY A 426 0.83 -7.81 -13.62
N LEU A 427 0.30 -6.90 -14.43
CA LEU A 427 -0.70 -7.26 -15.44
C LEU A 427 -0.09 -8.03 -16.62
N PRO A 428 1.01 -7.60 -17.26
CA PRO A 428 1.68 -8.39 -18.29
C PRO A 428 2.20 -9.74 -17.76
N GLY A 429 2.77 -9.76 -16.54
CA GLY A 429 3.21 -10.99 -15.90
C GLY A 429 2.06 -12.00 -15.70
N MET A 430 0.92 -11.55 -15.17
CA MET A 430 -0.25 -12.41 -14.96
C MET A 430 -0.88 -12.85 -16.29
N LEU A 431 -0.89 -11.99 -17.32
CA LEU A 431 -1.36 -12.36 -18.65
C LEU A 431 -0.49 -13.45 -19.27
N LEU A 432 0.85 -13.38 -19.12
CA LEU A 432 1.76 -14.43 -19.56
C LEU A 432 1.51 -15.75 -18.82
N LEU A 433 1.45 -15.71 -17.49
CA LEU A 433 1.20 -16.89 -16.66
C LEU A 433 -0.13 -17.57 -17.00
N LEU A 434 -1.21 -16.78 -17.13
CA LEU A 434 -2.57 -17.27 -17.34
C LEU A 434 -2.93 -17.48 -18.82
N SER A 435 -2.09 -17.09 -19.77
CA SER A 435 -2.27 -17.39 -21.20
C SER A 435 -2.38 -18.90 -21.47
N SER A 436 -1.77 -19.72 -20.63
CA SER A 436 -1.83 -21.19 -20.65
C SER A 436 -3.14 -21.75 -20.08
N VAL A 437 -3.78 -21.04 -19.13
CA VAL A 437 -5.04 -21.42 -18.47
C VAL A 437 -6.21 -21.37 -19.45
N GLY A 438 -6.22 -20.38 -20.36
CA GLY A 438 -7.25 -20.24 -21.40
C GLY A 438 -7.28 -21.37 -22.45
N ARG A 439 -6.29 -22.27 -22.46
CA ARG A 439 -6.16 -23.36 -23.45
C ARG A 439 -6.66 -24.72 -22.95
N ASN A 440 -7.51 -24.76 -21.92
CA ASN A 440 -8.09 -25.98 -21.33
C ASN A 440 -7.07 -27.01 -20.80
N ASN A 441 -5.81 -26.60 -20.56
CA ASN A 441 -4.73 -27.50 -20.15
C ASN A 441 -4.54 -27.64 -18.64
N LEU A 442 -5.39 -27.03 -17.81
CA LEU A 442 -5.31 -27.19 -16.36
C LEU A 442 -5.75 -28.59 -15.93
N SER A 443 -4.84 -29.36 -15.34
CA SER A 443 -5.19 -30.64 -14.71
C SER A 443 -5.61 -30.38 -13.27
N ARG A 444 -6.70 -31.03 -12.85
CA ARG A 444 -7.22 -30.94 -11.48
C ARG A 444 -6.14 -31.13 -10.39
N PRO A 445 -5.27 -32.17 -10.42
CA PRO A 445 -4.27 -32.37 -9.36
C PRO A 445 -3.17 -31.31 -9.36
N VAL A 446 -2.89 -30.65 -10.49
CA VAL A 446 -1.99 -29.50 -10.52
C VAL A 446 -2.69 -28.28 -9.92
N THR A 447 -3.95 -28.03 -10.26
CA THR A 447 -4.72 -26.94 -9.67
C THR A 447 -4.88 -27.09 -8.16
N GLU A 448 -5.18 -28.29 -7.65
CA GLU A 448 -5.27 -28.55 -6.20
C GLU A 448 -3.94 -28.24 -5.49
N ARG A 449 -2.80 -28.67 -6.05
CA ARG A 449 -1.48 -28.35 -5.50
C ARG A 449 -1.18 -26.85 -5.53
N VAL A 450 -1.48 -26.18 -6.64
CA VAL A 450 -1.30 -24.73 -6.76
C VAL A 450 -2.16 -23.98 -5.75
N LEU A 451 -3.45 -24.33 -5.62
CA LEU A 451 -4.34 -23.70 -4.65
C LEU A 451 -3.88 -23.92 -3.21
N LEU A 452 -3.37 -25.12 -2.88
CA LEU A 452 -2.82 -25.40 -1.56
C LEU A 452 -1.57 -24.57 -1.27
N VAL A 453 -0.67 -24.43 -2.25
CA VAL A 453 0.51 -23.55 -2.14
C VAL A 453 0.09 -22.09 -1.98
N LEU A 454 -0.85 -21.60 -2.79
CA LEU A 454 -1.36 -20.22 -2.68
C LEU A 454 -2.01 -19.96 -1.32
N ALA A 455 -2.83 -20.88 -0.83
CA ALA A 455 -3.45 -20.77 0.49
C ALA A 455 -2.40 -20.81 1.62
N GLY A 456 -1.40 -21.70 1.51
CA GLY A 456 -0.29 -21.77 2.47
C GLY A 456 0.52 -20.47 2.52
N ILE A 457 0.90 -19.92 1.36
CA ILE A 457 1.61 -18.63 1.28
C ILE A 457 0.75 -17.50 1.86
N ALA A 458 -0.56 -17.48 1.57
CA ALA A 458 -1.47 -16.47 2.12
C ALA A 458 -1.56 -16.55 3.66
N LEU A 459 -1.68 -17.75 4.22
CA LEU A 459 -1.72 -17.97 5.67
C LEU A 459 -0.41 -17.58 6.36
N VAL A 460 0.73 -17.94 5.78
CA VAL A 460 2.05 -17.53 6.29
C VAL A 460 2.19 -16.01 6.22
N GLY A 461 1.78 -15.38 5.12
CA GLY A 461 1.81 -13.93 4.99
C GLY A 461 0.93 -13.23 6.03
N VAL A 462 -0.29 -13.71 6.25
CA VAL A 462 -1.19 -13.18 7.29
C VAL A 462 -0.60 -13.39 8.68
N LEU A 463 0.02 -14.54 8.96
CA LEU A 463 0.70 -14.80 10.22
C LEU A 463 1.87 -13.82 10.44
N LEU A 464 2.68 -13.58 9.41
CA LEU A 464 3.75 -12.58 9.45
C LEU A 464 3.19 -11.18 9.75
N GLN A 465 2.03 -10.84 9.18
CA GLN A 465 1.34 -9.58 9.46
C GLN A 465 0.88 -9.47 10.91
N VAL A 466 0.35 -10.54 11.50
CA VAL A 466 -0.03 -10.54 12.91
C VAL A 466 1.19 -10.44 13.83
N CYS A 467 2.29 -11.10 13.48
CA CYS A 467 3.48 -11.15 14.34
C CYS A 467 4.36 -9.88 14.24
N PHE A 468 4.46 -9.29 13.05
CA PHE A 468 5.46 -8.25 12.75
C PHE A 468 4.89 -7.02 12.04
N GLY A 469 3.62 -7.05 11.64
CA GLY A 469 3.00 -6.02 10.82
C GLY A 469 2.09 -5.07 11.58
N SER A 470 1.50 -4.14 10.82
CA SER A 470 0.46 -3.21 11.25
C SER A 470 -0.77 -3.30 10.33
N GLU A 471 -1.73 -2.38 10.48
CA GLU A 471 -2.86 -2.19 9.55
C GLU A 471 -2.39 -2.11 8.08
N THR A 472 -1.23 -1.48 7.84
CA THR A 472 -0.67 -1.29 6.50
C THR A 472 0.15 -2.48 5.99
N GLY A 473 0.28 -3.55 6.77
CA GLY A 473 0.98 -4.80 6.39
C GLY A 473 2.38 -4.95 6.98
N VAL A 474 3.24 -5.72 6.30
CA VAL A 474 4.63 -6.03 6.68
C VAL A 474 5.55 -5.55 5.56
N PHE A 475 6.48 -4.65 5.87
CA PHE A 475 7.42 -4.08 4.89
C PHE A 475 6.71 -3.44 3.67
N ASP A 476 5.66 -2.65 3.89
CA ASP A 476 4.81 -2.02 2.85
C ASP A 476 4.03 -3.01 1.95
N ILE A 477 4.06 -4.31 2.26
CA ILE A 477 3.27 -5.33 1.58
C ILE A 477 2.11 -5.70 2.49
N GLN A 478 0.89 -5.79 1.94
CA GLN A 478 -0.30 -6.20 2.67
C GLN A 478 -0.71 -7.63 2.27
N PRO A 479 -0.27 -8.67 3.00
CA PRO A 479 -0.58 -10.07 2.71
C PRO A 479 -2.07 -10.37 2.56
N PHE A 480 -2.92 -9.60 3.26
CA PHE A 480 -4.38 -9.71 3.16
C PHE A 480 -4.91 -9.58 1.71
N GLU A 481 -4.30 -8.72 0.89
CA GLU A 481 -4.70 -8.54 -0.51
C GLU A 481 -4.56 -9.82 -1.32
N PHE A 482 -3.47 -10.55 -1.08
CA PHE A 482 -3.23 -11.86 -1.68
C PHE A 482 -4.15 -12.95 -1.08
N ALA A 483 -4.44 -12.89 0.23
CA ALA A 483 -5.33 -13.83 0.89
C ALA A 483 -6.76 -13.81 0.33
N LYS A 484 -7.28 -12.62 -0.04
CA LYS A 484 -8.59 -12.50 -0.73
C LYS A 484 -8.63 -13.29 -2.04
N PHE A 485 -7.58 -13.17 -2.85
CA PHE A 485 -7.47 -13.90 -4.11
C PHE A 485 -7.40 -15.42 -3.86
N ALA A 486 -6.55 -15.86 -2.93
CA ALA A 486 -6.42 -17.28 -2.57
C ALA A 486 -7.75 -17.86 -2.04
N LEU A 487 -8.47 -17.11 -1.20
CA LEU A 487 -9.77 -17.50 -0.65
C LEU A 487 -10.82 -17.64 -1.77
N ALA A 488 -10.91 -16.66 -2.67
CA ALA A 488 -11.84 -16.70 -3.80
C ALA A 488 -11.57 -17.92 -4.69
N ALA A 489 -10.30 -18.20 -5.00
CA ALA A 489 -9.90 -19.33 -5.83
C ALA A 489 -10.15 -20.69 -5.15
N LEU A 490 -9.79 -20.84 -3.87
CA LEU A 490 -10.03 -22.07 -3.11
C LEU A 490 -11.53 -22.37 -2.98
N SER A 491 -12.32 -21.34 -2.66
CA SER A 491 -13.78 -21.47 -2.54
C SER A 491 -14.43 -21.83 -3.88
N ALA A 492 -13.98 -21.21 -4.96
CA ALA A 492 -14.45 -21.53 -6.31
C ALA A 492 -14.16 -22.99 -6.68
N HIS A 493 -13.00 -23.52 -6.28
CA HIS A 493 -12.66 -24.92 -6.49
C HIS A 493 -13.60 -25.87 -5.75
N CYS A 494 -13.80 -25.67 -4.46
CA CYS A 494 -14.71 -26.47 -3.64
C CYS A 494 -16.15 -26.42 -4.20
N LEU A 495 -16.67 -25.23 -4.51
CA LEU A 495 -18.01 -25.08 -5.08
C LEU A 495 -18.14 -25.72 -6.47
N ALA A 496 -17.11 -25.64 -7.32
CA ALA A 496 -17.11 -26.28 -8.63
C ALA A 496 -17.17 -27.81 -8.54
N LEU A 497 -16.53 -28.41 -7.53
CA LEU A 497 -16.61 -29.84 -7.24
C LEU A 497 -18.00 -30.24 -6.74
N VAL A 498 -18.55 -29.52 -5.75
CA VAL A 498 -19.89 -29.81 -5.21
C VAL A 498 -20.97 -29.63 -6.27
N ALA A 499 -20.84 -28.63 -7.15
CA ALA A 499 -21.74 -28.41 -8.27
C ALA A 499 -21.68 -29.54 -9.32
N GLY A 500 -20.54 -30.23 -9.47
CA GLY A 500 -20.33 -31.29 -10.45
C GLY A 500 -20.51 -32.73 -9.97
N GLY A 501 -20.60 -32.98 -8.65
CA GLY A 501 -20.68 -34.33 -8.08
C GLY A 501 -22.02 -35.04 -8.32
N ALA A 502 -21.96 -36.36 -8.55
CA ALA A 502 -23.08 -37.27 -8.83
C ALA A 502 -24.20 -37.30 -7.75
N THR A 503 -25.31 -37.94 -8.12
CA THR A 503 -26.64 -38.08 -7.50
C THR A 503 -26.81 -37.77 -6.00
N HIS A 504 -27.98 -37.23 -5.65
CA HIS A 504 -28.40 -36.77 -4.32
C HIS A 504 -28.19 -37.81 -3.17
N GLN A 505 -27.96 -39.08 -3.48
CA GLN A 505 -27.91 -40.21 -2.54
C GLN A 505 -26.61 -40.39 -1.73
N GLN A 506 -25.51 -39.68 -2.01
CA GLN A 506 -24.23 -39.86 -1.27
C GLN A 506 -23.70 -38.61 -0.52
N ARG A 507 -24.48 -37.52 -0.43
CA ARG A 507 -24.01 -36.27 0.21
C ARG A 507 -24.31 -36.23 1.71
N ASN A 508 -23.55 -37.02 2.48
CA ASN A 508 -23.62 -37.02 3.95
C ASN A 508 -22.90 -35.80 4.55
N TRP A 509 -23.10 -35.51 5.84
CA TRP A 509 -22.46 -34.39 6.55
C TRP A 509 -20.92 -34.38 6.41
N ARG A 510 -20.28 -35.55 6.35
CA ARG A 510 -18.82 -35.69 6.14
C ARG A 510 -18.37 -35.16 4.78
N PHE A 511 -19.18 -35.30 3.74
CA PHE A 511 -18.90 -34.74 2.42
C PHE A 511 -18.92 -33.21 2.47
N TRP A 512 -19.95 -32.64 3.10
CA TRP A 512 -20.06 -31.19 3.27
C TRP A 512 -18.93 -30.63 4.14
N LEU A 513 -18.58 -31.31 5.23
CA LEU A 513 -17.45 -30.93 6.07
C LEU A 513 -16.14 -30.93 5.27
N ARG A 514 -15.84 -31.97 4.48
CA ARG A 514 -14.62 -32.02 3.66
C ARG A 514 -14.54 -30.90 2.62
N MET A 515 -15.68 -30.46 2.07
CA MET A 515 -15.73 -29.42 1.05
C MET A 515 -15.73 -28.00 1.65
N ALA A 516 -16.37 -27.81 2.81
CA ALA A 516 -16.48 -26.52 3.46
C ALA A 516 -15.32 -26.22 4.42
N ALA A 517 -14.74 -27.23 5.08
CA ALA A 517 -13.72 -27.04 6.12
C ALA A 517 -12.51 -26.24 5.66
N PRO A 518 -11.91 -26.44 4.46
CA PRO A 518 -10.78 -25.63 4.02
C PRO A 518 -11.14 -24.14 3.89
N VAL A 519 -12.34 -23.85 3.41
CA VAL A 519 -12.82 -22.47 3.25
C VAL A 519 -13.18 -21.85 4.60
N LEU A 520 -13.93 -22.58 5.44
CA LEU A 520 -14.33 -22.10 6.76
C LEU A 520 -13.14 -21.88 7.68
N LEU A 521 -12.16 -22.80 7.67
CA LEU A 521 -10.92 -22.63 8.41
C LEU A 521 -10.15 -21.41 7.91
N PHE A 522 -10.05 -21.23 6.60
CA PHE A 522 -9.35 -20.07 6.05
C PHE A 522 -10.06 -18.75 6.39
N VAL A 523 -11.38 -18.68 6.27
CA VAL A 523 -12.18 -17.52 6.69
C VAL A 523 -12.03 -17.25 8.18
N PHE A 524 -12.05 -18.30 9.02
CA PHE A 524 -11.86 -18.16 10.46
C PHE A 524 -10.48 -17.60 10.80
N LEU A 525 -9.41 -18.20 10.25
CA LEU A 525 -8.05 -17.73 10.49
C LEU A 525 -7.83 -16.30 9.99
N LEU A 526 -8.43 -15.96 8.84
CA LEU A 526 -8.39 -14.62 8.30
C LEU A 526 -9.12 -13.64 9.23
N GLY A 527 -10.35 -13.96 9.64
CA GLY A 527 -11.15 -13.12 10.55
C GLY A 527 -10.46 -12.91 11.90
N VAL A 528 -9.89 -13.95 12.49
CA VAL A 528 -9.11 -13.85 13.73
C VAL A 528 -7.89 -12.97 13.55
N ALA A 529 -7.12 -13.15 12.47
CA ALA A 529 -5.94 -12.34 12.21
C ALA A 529 -6.29 -10.85 12.05
N LEU A 530 -7.42 -10.55 11.41
CA LEU A 530 -7.86 -9.18 11.12
C LEU A 530 -8.37 -8.44 12.35
N VAL A 531 -9.16 -9.11 13.20
CA VAL A 531 -9.56 -8.55 14.50
C VAL A 531 -8.34 -8.27 15.38
N ARG A 532 -7.26 -9.04 15.23
CA ARG A 532 -6.02 -8.83 16.01
C ARG A 532 -5.17 -7.67 15.51
N VAL A 533 -5.38 -7.22 14.27
CA VAL A 533 -4.70 -6.08 13.65
C VAL A 533 -5.60 -4.83 13.71
N ASP A 534 -6.72 -4.88 14.44
CA ASP A 534 -7.72 -3.81 14.57
C ASP A 534 -8.32 -3.33 13.22
N ASP A 535 -8.22 -4.16 12.18
CA ASP A 535 -8.81 -3.90 10.85
C ASP A 535 -10.07 -4.75 10.63
N TYR A 536 -11.22 -4.12 10.79
CA TYR A 536 -12.52 -4.77 10.66
C TYR A 536 -13.13 -4.60 9.25
N SER A 537 -12.55 -3.75 8.41
CA SER A 537 -13.07 -3.51 7.06
C SER A 537 -13.02 -4.76 6.15
N PRO A 538 -12.02 -5.66 6.26
CA PRO A 538 -12.07 -7.00 5.70
C PRO A 538 -13.27 -7.87 6.09
N LEU A 539 -13.84 -7.71 7.29
CA LEU A 539 -15.01 -8.49 7.69
C LEU A 539 -16.24 -8.09 6.87
N VAL A 540 -16.40 -6.79 6.59
CA VAL A 540 -17.44 -6.30 5.68
C VAL A 540 -17.22 -6.84 4.27
N LEU A 541 -15.98 -6.84 3.79
CA LEU A 541 -15.64 -7.44 2.49
C LEU A 541 -15.98 -8.95 2.44
N LEU A 542 -15.68 -9.70 3.51
CA LEU A 542 -16.03 -11.12 3.63
C LEU A 542 -17.54 -11.35 3.69
N LEU A 543 -18.30 -10.45 4.32
CA LEU A 543 -19.77 -10.50 4.34
C LEU A 543 -20.35 -10.28 2.94
N VAL A 544 -19.91 -9.25 2.22
CA VAL A 544 -20.33 -8.97 0.84
C VAL A 544 -19.97 -10.16 -0.07
N TRP A 545 -18.74 -10.67 0.06
CA TRP A 545 -18.27 -11.81 -0.70
C TRP A 545 -19.10 -13.08 -0.43
N SER A 546 -19.28 -13.46 0.84
CA SER A 546 -20.02 -14.67 1.21
C SER A 546 -21.49 -14.60 0.77
N SER A 547 -22.11 -13.42 0.88
CA SER A 547 -23.46 -13.15 0.40
C SER A 547 -23.58 -13.33 -1.12
N ALA A 548 -22.65 -12.76 -1.88
CA ALA A 548 -22.61 -12.92 -3.34
C ALA A 548 -22.37 -14.39 -3.74
N MET A 549 -21.47 -15.08 -3.05
CA MET A 549 -21.21 -16.50 -3.30
C MET A 549 -22.44 -17.38 -3.02
N ALA A 550 -23.20 -17.08 -1.97
CA ALA A 550 -24.47 -17.75 -1.67
C ALA A 550 -25.53 -17.52 -2.75
N LEU A 551 -25.65 -16.29 -3.27
CA LEU A 551 -26.55 -15.97 -4.39
C LEU A 551 -26.16 -16.73 -5.66
N VAL A 552 -24.88 -16.72 -6.02
CA VAL A 552 -24.37 -17.43 -7.21
C VAL A 552 -24.59 -18.94 -7.06
N TRP A 553 -24.39 -19.49 -5.86
CA TRP A 553 -24.70 -20.88 -5.57
C TRP A 553 -26.19 -21.20 -5.80
N CYS A 554 -27.10 -20.41 -5.26
CA CYS A 554 -28.54 -20.59 -5.43
C CYS A 554 -28.96 -20.50 -6.90
N ALA A 555 -28.44 -19.48 -7.62
CA ALA A 555 -28.69 -19.28 -9.04
C ALA A 555 -28.18 -20.47 -9.88
N SER A 556 -26.98 -20.96 -9.60
CA SER A 556 -26.37 -22.10 -10.30
C SER A 556 -27.15 -23.41 -10.13
N ARG A 557 -27.96 -23.53 -9.06
CA ARG A 557 -28.80 -24.69 -8.75
C ARG A 557 -30.25 -24.53 -9.20
N GLY A 558 -30.63 -23.40 -9.81
CA GLY A 558 -32.00 -23.12 -10.22
C GLY A 558 -33.00 -22.94 -9.07
N ARG A 559 -32.52 -22.70 -7.83
CA ARG A 559 -33.37 -22.57 -6.63
C ARG A 559 -33.90 -21.14 -6.49
N ARG A 560 -34.90 -20.78 -7.31
CA ARG A 560 -35.47 -19.41 -7.39
C ARG A 560 -35.95 -18.88 -6.04
N ALA A 561 -36.62 -19.70 -5.22
CA ALA A 561 -37.09 -19.30 -3.90
C ALA A 561 -35.93 -18.93 -2.95
N ALA A 562 -34.91 -19.78 -2.85
CA ALA A 562 -33.72 -19.51 -2.02
C ALA A 562 -32.93 -18.29 -2.50
N LEU A 563 -32.89 -18.06 -3.82
CA LEU A 563 -32.28 -16.87 -4.41
C LEU A 563 -33.03 -15.60 -3.99
N VAL A 564 -34.36 -15.59 -4.08
CA VAL A 564 -35.19 -14.46 -3.65
C VAL A 564 -35.03 -14.22 -2.15
N THR A 565 -35.07 -15.26 -1.31
CA THR A 565 -34.87 -15.13 0.14
C THR A 565 -33.50 -14.56 0.48
N ALA A 566 -32.44 -15.05 -0.16
CA ALA A 566 -31.09 -14.53 0.05
C ALA A 566 -30.97 -13.07 -0.42
N ALA A 567 -31.57 -12.71 -1.56
CA ALA A 567 -31.58 -11.33 -2.05
C ALA A 567 -32.33 -10.40 -1.10
N VAL A 568 -33.51 -10.82 -0.61
CA VAL A 568 -34.28 -10.06 0.39
C VAL A 568 -33.50 -9.91 1.69
N ALA A 569 -32.87 -10.96 2.19
CA ALA A 569 -32.04 -10.89 3.41
C ALA A 569 -30.87 -9.90 3.25
N ILE A 570 -30.23 -9.88 2.08
CA ILE A 570 -29.16 -8.91 1.77
C ILE A 570 -29.72 -7.48 1.72
N CYS A 571 -30.86 -7.26 1.05
CA CYS A 571 -31.51 -5.95 1.02
C CYS A 571 -31.89 -5.48 2.43
N LEU A 572 -32.38 -6.37 3.29
CA LEU A 572 -32.69 -6.09 4.68
C LEU A 572 -31.44 -5.78 5.51
N LEU A 573 -30.31 -6.47 5.27
CA LEU A 573 -29.03 -6.15 5.92
C LEU A 573 -28.51 -4.77 5.49
N VAL A 574 -28.62 -4.42 4.21
CA VAL A 574 -28.24 -3.09 3.69
C VAL A 574 -29.16 -2.01 4.28
N ALA A 575 -30.47 -2.24 4.28
CA ALA A 575 -31.45 -1.32 4.88
C ALA A 575 -31.23 -1.18 6.39
N GLY A 576 -30.93 -2.27 7.10
CA GLY A 576 -30.57 -2.28 8.51
C GLY A 576 -29.30 -1.48 8.77
N GLY A 577 -28.24 -1.67 7.99
CA GLY A 577 -27.01 -0.88 8.08
C GLY A 577 -27.23 0.61 7.81
N ALA A 578 -28.08 0.97 6.85
CA ALA A 578 -28.46 2.36 6.59
C ALA A 578 -29.27 2.97 7.75
N ALA A 579 -30.19 2.20 8.34
CA ALA A 579 -30.94 2.60 9.53
C ALA A 579 -30.06 2.72 10.78
N MET A 580 -29.00 1.93 10.91
CA MET A 580 -28.04 1.99 12.02
C MET A 580 -27.21 3.28 12.05
N ARG A 581 -27.25 4.12 11.01
CA ARG A 581 -26.68 5.49 11.04
C ARG A 581 -27.28 6.34 12.17
N SER A 582 -28.55 6.11 12.54
CA SER A 582 -29.17 6.77 13.71
C SER A 582 -28.83 6.11 15.05
N GLY A 583 -28.17 4.94 15.04
CA GLY A 583 -27.82 4.13 16.21
C GLY A 583 -26.33 4.03 16.50
N GLY A 584 -25.47 4.87 15.90
CA GLY A 584 -24.02 4.82 16.05
C GLY A 584 -23.53 4.84 17.51
N ALA A 585 -24.27 5.49 18.41
CA ALA A 585 -24.00 5.50 19.85
C ALA A 585 -24.14 4.10 20.50
N VAL A 586 -25.09 3.28 20.03
CA VAL A 586 -25.32 1.91 20.55
C VAL A 586 -24.21 0.96 20.10
N LEU A 587 -23.75 1.07 18.85
CA LEU A 587 -22.61 0.28 18.36
C LEU A 587 -21.31 0.64 19.06
N GLY A 588 -21.09 1.93 19.31
CA GLY A 588 -19.96 2.38 20.12
C GLY A 588 -20.03 1.89 21.57
N ALA A 589 -21.22 1.87 22.17
CA ALA A 589 -21.43 1.34 23.52
C ALA A 589 -21.20 -0.19 23.63
N LEU A 590 -21.38 -0.93 22.54
CA LEU A 590 -21.07 -2.37 22.46
C LEU A 590 -19.57 -2.67 22.27
N GLY A 591 -18.72 -1.65 22.24
CA GLY A 591 -17.26 -1.80 22.12
C GLY A 591 -16.77 -2.15 20.70
N PHE A 592 -17.63 -2.09 19.68
CA PHE A 592 -17.24 -2.33 18.28
C PHE A 592 -16.83 -1.01 17.60
N TYR A 593 -15.52 -0.84 17.35
CA TYR A 593 -14.97 0.36 16.72
C TYR A 593 -15.45 1.70 17.36
N PRO A 594 -15.45 1.80 18.70
CA PRO A 594 -16.16 2.87 19.41
C PRO A 594 -15.71 4.25 18.95
N GLU A 595 -14.40 4.47 18.80
CA GLU A 595 -13.86 5.75 18.36
C GLU A 595 -14.26 6.10 16.93
N ARG A 596 -14.15 5.19 15.95
CA ARG A 596 -14.49 5.53 14.55
C ARG A 596 -15.99 5.69 14.32
N PHE A 597 -16.84 4.94 15.02
CA PHE A 597 -18.29 5.14 14.96
C PHE A 597 -18.74 6.40 15.71
N GLN A 598 -18.08 6.77 16.81
CA GLN A 598 -18.32 8.05 17.52
C GLN A 598 -17.86 9.26 16.68
N VAL A 599 -16.67 9.17 16.08
CA VAL A 599 -16.16 10.19 15.14
C VAL A 599 -17.07 10.31 13.92
N TRP A 600 -17.55 9.20 13.37
CA TRP A 600 -18.46 9.22 12.22
C TRP A 600 -19.84 9.80 12.55
N SER A 601 -20.36 9.54 13.75
CA SER A 601 -21.66 10.08 14.18
C SER A 601 -21.58 11.56 14.55
N ALA A 602 -20.44 12.02 15.10
CA ALA A 602 -20.23 13.40 15.55
C ALA A 602 -18.80 13.91 15.22
N PRO A 603 -18.46 14.12 13.93
CA PRO A 603 -17.09 14.44 13.52
C PRO A 603 -16.59 15.79 14.05
N THR A 604 -17.49 16.73 14.35
CA THR A 604 -17.15 18.04 14.94
C THR A 604 -16.75 17.97 16.41
N VAL A 605 -17.20 16.92 17.13
CA VAL A 605 -16.87 16.71 18.55
C VAL A 605 -15.46 16.10 18.70
N HIS A 606 -14.95 15.48 17.64
CA HIS A 606 -13.63 14.85 17.60
C HIS A 606 -12.71 15.60 16.63
N PRO A 607 -12.13 16.76 17.03
CA PRO A 607 -11.47 17.68 16.11
C PRO A 607 -10.24 17.11 15.40
N HIS A 608 -9.49 16.20 16.03
CA HIS A 608 -8.28 15.61 15.42
C HIS A 608 -8.59 14.43 14.49
N THR A 609 -9.57 13.60 14.83
CA THR A 609 -9.92 12.38 14.06
C THR A 609 -11.04 12.61 13.04
N GLY A 610 -11.98 13.53 13.32
CA GLY A 610 -13.05 13.92 12.39
C GLY A 610 -12.62 14.86 11.27
N GLN A 611 -11.43 15.48 11.38
CA GLN A 611 -10.90 16.43 10.40
C GLN A 611 -10.83 15.84 8.99
N GLN A 612 -10.44 14.58 8.83
CA GLN A 612 -10.33 13.92 7.53
C GLN A 612 -11.68 13.90 6.79
N MET A 613 -12.74 13.53 7.51
CA MET A 613 -14.11 13.48 6.99
C MET A 613 -14.64 14.87 6.64
N LEU A 614 -14.36 15.88 7.48
CA LEU A 614 -14.79 17.26 7.25
C LEU A 614 -14.08 17.90 6.05
N LEU A 615 -12.76 17.66 5.89
CA LEU A 615 -12.00 18.13 4.74
C LEU A 615 -12.46 17.42 3.44
N GLY A 616 -12.71 16.11 3.49
CA GLY A 616 -13.27 15.35 2.36
C GLY A 616 -14.63 15.89 1.91
N ALA A 617 -15.55 16.10 2.86
CA ALA A 617 -16.87 16.67 2.56
C ALA A 617 -16.77 18.09 1.96
N ARG A 618 -15.87 18.93 2.49
CA ARG A 618 -15.61 20.28 1.95
C ARG A 618 -15.07 20.22 0.52
N ALA A 619 -14.12 19.33 0.24
CA ALA A 619 -13.55 19.16 -1.09
C ALA A 619 -14.61 18.71 -2.10
N ILE A 620 -15.48 17.76 -1.73
CA ILE A 620 -16.60 17.33 -2.58
C ILE A 620 -17.55 18.50 -2.85
N ALA A 621 -17.90 19.28 -1.83
CA ALA A 621 -18.78 20.44 -2.00
C ALA A 621 -18.18 21.51 -2.94
N GLN A 622 -16.87 21.74 -2.88
CA GLN A 622 -16.16 22.67 -3.76
C GLN A 622 -16.18 22.22 -5.24
N GLY A 623 -16.23 20.92 -5.50
CA GLY A 623 -16.21 20.38 -6.87
C GLY A 623 -17.49 20.61 -7.67
N GLY A 624 -18.65 20.76 -7.03
CA GLY A 624 -19.93 20.92 -7.73
C GLY A 624 -20.17 19.86 -8.82
N TRP A 625 -20.90 20.23 -9.88
CA TRP A 625 -21.18 19.32 -11.01
C TRP A 625 -20.01 19.12 -11.98
N LEU A 626 -19.23 20.19 -12.20
CA LEU A 626 -18.25 20.30 -13.28
C LEU A 626 -16.82 20.46 -12.78
N GLY A 627 -16.54 20.22 -11.50
CA GLY A 627 -15.22 20.42 -10.89
C GLY A 627 -15.06 21.83 -10.34
N ALA A 628 -14.04 22.02 -9.49
CA ALA A 628 -13.73 23.30 -8.87
C ALA A 628 -13.36 24.40 -9.89
N ASP A 629 -12.98 24.03 -11.11
CA ASP A 629 -12.72 24.95 -12.22
C ASP A 629 -13.92 25.16 -13.14
N HIS A 630 -15.06 24.52 -12.83
CA HIS A 630 -16.28 24.50 -13.64
C HIS A 630 -16.10 23.96 -15.09
N ALA A 631 -15.00 23.27 -15.37
CA ALA A 631 -14.60 22.81 -16.71
C ALA A 631 -14.06 21.36 -16.70
N PHE A 632 -14.59 20.51 -15.84
CA PHE A 632 -14.19 19.12 -15.61
C PHE A 632 -12.71 18.95 -15.24
N GLY A 633 -12.10 19.95 -14.60
CA GLY A 633 -10.67 19.96 -14.28
C GLY A 633 -9.76 20.32 -15.47
N LEU A 634 -10.31 20.62 -16.66
CA LEU A 634 -9.51 20.91 -17.87
C LEU A 634 -8.73 22.22 -17.76
N ALA A 635 -9.27 23.22 -17.07
CA ALA A 635 -8.58 24.49 -16.88
C ALA A 635 -7.48 24.36 -15.82
N ALA A 636 -7.72 23.54 -14.80
CA ALA A 636 -6.75 23.30 -13.73
C ALA A 636 -5.70 22.23 -14.07
N LEU A 637 -5.90 21.44 -15.13
CA LEU A 637 -5.08 20.30 -15.55
C LEU A 637 -3.57 20.61 -15.56
N GLY A 638 -2.78 19.81 -14.84
CA GLY A 638 -1.33 20.00 -14.69
C GLY A 638 -0.93 21.11 -13.70
N GLY A 639 -1.86 21.98 -13.30
CA GLY A 639 -1.66 23.00 -12.28
C GLY A 639 -1.72 22.46 -10.85
N ALA A 640 -1.77 23.37 -9.87
CA ALA A 640 -1.82 23.03 -8.46
C ALA A 640 -3.03 22.14 -8.12
N ALA A 641 -2.82 21.18 -7.22
CA ALA A 641 -3.86 20.27 -6.74
C ALA A 641 -4.76 20.89 -5.65
N GLY A 642 -4.39 22.09 -5.17
CA GLY A 642 -5.17 22.89 -4.22
C GLY A 642 -5.27 22.28 -2.81
N ASP A 643 -6.20 22.81 -2.02
CA ASP A 643 -6.41 22.43 -0.61
C ASP A 643 -6.83 20.97 -0.42
N ALA A 644 -7.28 20.29 -1.48
CA ALA A 644 -7.62 18.87 -1.42
C ALA A 644 -6.44 18.02 -0.94
N LEU A 645 -5.19 18.35 -1.31
CA LEU A 645 -4.00 17.63 -0.83
C LEU A 645 -3.80 17.69 0.69
N ALA A 646 -4.48 18.60 1.40
CA ALA A 646 -4.45 18.65 2.86
C ALA A 646 -5.25 17.52 3.51
N ILE A 647 -6.14 16.84 2.76
CA ILE A 647 -6.87 15.66 3.25
C ILE A 647 -5.86 14.54 3.52
N PRO A 648 -5.74 14.06 4.77
CA PRO A 648 -4.86 12.93 5.07
C PRO A 648 -5.26 11.68 4.29
N ALA A 649 -4.26 10.95 3.78
CA ALA A 649 -4.45 9.74 2.97
C ALA A 649 -5.32 9.94 1.70
N ILE A 650 -5.33 11.14 1.11
CA ILE A 650 -6.06 11.41 -0.13
C ILE A 650 -5.66 10.54 -1.32
N GLN A 651 -4.39 10.11 -1.39
CA GLN A 651 -3.95 9.20 -2.45
C GLN A 651 -4.55 7.78 -2.31
N ASP A 652 -5.04 7.42 -1.12
CA ASP A 652 -5.56 6.11 -0.78
C ASP A 652 -7.08 6.19 -0.52
N ASP A 653 -7.50 6.42 0.71
CA ASP A 653 -8.91 6.35 1.13
C ASP A 653 -9.79 7.47 0.54
N PHE A 654 -9.23 8.66 0.35
CA PHE A 654 -9.97 9.85 -0.09
C PHE A 654 -9.70 10.25 -1.55
N ALA A 655 -9.18 9.34 -2.36
CA ALA A 655 -8.99 9.57 -3.80
C ALA A 655 -10.31 9.96 -4.53
N PRO A 656 -11.49 9.44 -4.14
CA PRO A 656 -12.76 9.88 -4.71
C PRO A 656 -13.09 11.34 -4.38
N ALA A 657 -12.78 11.81 -3.17
CA ALA A 657 -12.96 13.21 -2.81
C ALA A 657 -12.09 14.12 -3.68
N PHE A 658 -10.85 13.72 -3.99
CA PHE A 658 -10.02 14.45 -4.96
C PHE A 658 -10.67 14.48 -6.35
N LEU A 659 -11.11 13.34 -6.87
CA LEU A 659 -11.73 13.26 -8.20
C LEU A 659 -12.98 14.14 -8.28
N LEU A 660 -13.83 14.12 -7.24
CA LEU A 660 -15.04 14.95 -7.19
C LEU A 660 -14.70 16.44 -7.08
N GLN A 661 -13.72 16.81 -6.27
CA GLN A 661 -13.25 18.19 -6.17
C GLN A 661 -12.66 18.69 -7.49
N ARG A 662 -11.84 17.87 -8.15
CA ARG A 662 -11.11 18.22 -9.35
C ARG A 662 -11.98 18.23 -10.61
N HIS A 663 -12.77 17.18 -10.82
CA HIS A 663 -13.51 16.95 -12.08
C HIS A 663 -15.03 17.02 -11.94
N GLY A 664 -15.55 17.14 -10.72
CA GLY A 664 -16.97 17.30 -10.44
C GLY A 664 -17.76 16.00 -10.34
N LEU A 665 -19.01 16.14 -9.92
CA LEU A 665 -19.95 15.03 -9.76
C LEU A 665 -20.19 14.28 -11.08
N ALA A 666 -20.24 14.97 -12.22
CA ALA A 666 -20.46 14.32 -13.51
C ALA A 666 -19.34 13.33 -13.87
N ALA A 667 -18.07 13.68 -13.57
CA ALA A 667 -16.95 12.75 -13.71
C ALA A 667 -17.05 11.59 -12.71
N GLY A 668 -17.51 11.86 -11.48
CA GLY A 668 -17.81 10.82 -10.49
C GLY A 668 -18.86 9.82 -10.98
N LEU A 669 -19.95 10.29 -11.59
CA LEU A 669 -20.99 9.44 -12.18
C LEU A 669 -20.49 8.65 -13.40
N ALA A 670 -19.64 9.25 -14.23
CA ALA A 670 -19.00 8.56 -15.35
C ALA A 670 -18.09 7.42 -14.86
N LEU A 671 -17.28 7.68 -13.82
CA LEU A 671 -16.45 6.67 -13.18
C LEU A 671 -17.31 5.55 -12.58
N TRP A 672 -18.34 5.90 -11.81
CA TRP A 672 -19.26 4.94 -11.21
C TRP A 672 -19.94 4.05 -12.26
N THR A 673 -20.38 4.64 -13.38
CA THR A 673 -20.97 3.91 -14.51
C THR A 673 -19.96 2.92 -15.12
N LEU A 674 -18.71 3.36 -15.29
CA LEU A 674 -17.64 2.52 -15.82
C LEU A 674 -17.30 1.37 -14.86
N GLN A 675 -17.33 1.61 -13.55
CA GLN A 675 -17.18 0.58 -12.51
C GLN A 675 -18.31 -0.44 -12.55
N ALA A 676 -19.56 0.02 -12.70
CA ALA A 676 -20.71 -0.87 -12.87
C ALA A 676 -20.56 -1.73 -14.15
N LEU A 677 -20.16 -1.13 -15.28
CA LEU A 677 -19.88 -1.86 -16.53
C LEU A 677 -18.78 -2.90 -16.36
N PHE A 678 -17.73 -2.60 -15.60
CA PHE A 678 -16.67 -3.55 -15.29
C PHE A 678 -17.20 -4.76 -14.49
N LEU A 679 -17.99 -4.54 -13.44
CA LEU A 679 -18.62 -5.61 -12.67
C LEU A 679 -19.57 -6.46 -13.52
N VAL A 680 -20.39 -5.81 -14.36
CA VAL A 680 -21.26 -6.49 -15.33
C VAL A 680 -20.44 -7.32 -16.31
N ALA A 681 -19.30 -6.82 -16.77
CA ALA A 681 -18.42 -7.56 -17.66
C ALA A 681 -17.86 -8.82 -16.99
N LEU A 682 -17.40 -8.73 -15.74
CA LEU A 682 -16.94 -9.90 -14.97
C LEU A 682 -18.05 -10.95 -14.82
N VAL A 683 -19.25 -10.53 -14.41
CA VAL A 683 -20.40 -11.43 -14.24
C VAL A 683 -20.83 -12.04 -15.57
N ARG A 684 -20.78 -11.29 -16.68
CA ARG A 684 -21.08 -11.80 -18.01
C ARG A 684 -20.08 -12.88 -18.44
N VAL A 685 -18.79 -12.69 -18.16
CA VAL A 685 -17.78 -13.73 -18.43
C VAL A 685 -18.02 -14.96 -17.55
N ALA A 686 -18.35 -14.76 -16.27
CA ALA A 686 -18.69 -15.84 -15.33
C ALA A 686 -19.91 -16.66 -15.80
N ALA A 687 -20.99 -15.98 -16.18
CA ALA A 687 -22.20 -16.61 -16.72
C ALA A 687 -21.92 -17.38 -18.02
N GLY A 688 -21.09 -16.82 -18.90
CA GLY A 688 -20.61 -17.52 -20.10
C GLY A 688 -19.81 -18.78 -19.76
N ALA A 689 -18.96 -18.73 -18.73
CA ALA A 689 -18.21 -19.89 -18.26
C ALA A 689 -19.13 -20.98 -17.68
N TRP A 690 -20.17 -20.59 -16.94
CA TRP A 690 -21.20 -21.50 -16.45
C TRP A 690 -21.97 -22.16 -17.60
N GLY A 691 -22.39 -21.39 -18.61
CA GLY A 691 -23.06 -21.93 -19.80
C GLY A 691 -22.20 -22.95 -20.54
N ARG A 692 -20.89 -22.69 -20.69
CA ARG A 692 -19.93 -23.66 -21.24
C ARG A 692 -19.79 -24.90 -20.38
N ALA A 693 -19.86 -24.76 -19.06
CA ALA A 693 -19.81 -25.89 -18.15
C ALA A 693 -21.03 -26.82 -18.29
N LEU A 694 -22.21 -26.24 -18.53
CA LEU A 694 -23.44 -27.00 -18.78
C LEU A 694 -23.42 -27.71 -20.14
N ALA A 695 -22.84 -27.07 -21.16
CA ALA A 695 -22.70 -27.63 -22.50
C ALA A 695 -21.51 -28.60 -22.66
N ALA A 696 -20.68 -28.77 -21.63
CA ALA A 696 -19.47 -29.58 -21.72
C ALA A 696 -19.79 -31.07 -21.55
N ASN A 697 -19.39 -31.86 -22.55
CA ASN A 697 -19.49 -33.33 -22.52
C ASN A 697 -18.35 -34.00 -21.72
N ASP A 698 -17.36 -33.23 -21.27
CA ASP A 698 -16.20 -33.70 -20.50
C ASP A 698 -16.22 -33.09 -19.10
N PHE A 699 -16.07 -33.94 -18.07
CA PHE A 699 -15.98 -33.55 -16.67
C PHE A 699 -14.93 -32.46 -16.43
N ARG A 700 -13.76 -32.53 -17.08
CA ARG A 700 -12.68 -31.56 -16.89
C ARG A 700 -13.08 -30.17 -17.37
N ARG A 701 -13.66 -30.09 -18.57
CA ARG A 701 -14.16 -28.83 -19.16
C ARG A 701 -15.34 -28.28 -18.37
N ALA A 702 -16.22 -29.16 -17.90
CA ALA A 702 -17.34 -28.79 -17.05
C ALA A 702 -16.88 -28.22 -15.70
N TRP A 703 -15.91 -28.87 -15.05
CA TRP A 703 -15.32 -28.36 -13.80
C TRP A 703 -14.63 -27.01 -14.01
N LEU A 704 -13.85 -26.85 -15.09
CA LEU A 704 -13.15 -25.59 -15.36
C LEU A 704 -14.12 -24.42 -15.56
N GLY A 705 -15.19 -24.61 -16.33
CA GLY A 705 -16.21 -23.57 -16.50
C GLY A 705 -16.94 -23.20 -15.21
N ARG A 706 -17.20 -24.18 -14.32
CA ARG A 706 -17.76 -23.92 -12.98
C ARG A 706 -16.77 -23.16 -12.09
N PHE A 707 -15.49 -23.57 -12.10
CA PHE A 707 -14.42 -22.90 -11.36
C PHE A 707 -14.28 -21.44 -11.79
N GLN A 708 -14.21 -21.19 -13.11
CA GLN A 708 -14.16 -19.83 -13.68
C GLN A 708 -15.37 -18.99 -13.25
N CYS A 709 -16.58 -19.56 -13.29
CA CYS A 709 -17.79 -18.86 -12.85
C CYS A 709 -17.69 -18.40 -11.39
N PHE A 710 -17.43 -19.33 -10.47
CA PHE A 710 -17.37 -19.01 -9.04
C PHE A 710 -16.19 -18.08 -8.69
N ALA A 711 -15.02 -18.26 -9.32
CA ALA A 711 -13.86 -17.41 -9.06
C ALA A 711 -14.08 -15.97 -9.53
N LEU A 712 -14.67 -15.78 -10.71
CA LEU A 712 -14.97 -14.45 -11.24
C LEU A 712 -16.08 -13.75 -10.46
N CYS A 713 -17.13 -14.46 -10.06
CA CYS A 713 -18.15 -13.89 -9.19
C CYS A 713 -17.60 -13.51 -7.81
N GLY A 714 -16.75 -14.35 -7.21
CA GLY A 714 -16.08 -14.04 -5.96
C GLY A 714 -15.16 -12.83 -6.06
N GLY A 715 -14.35 -12.74 -7.13
CA GLY A 715 -13.53 -11.56 -7.41
C GLY A 715 -14.36 -10.30 -7.63
N ALA A 716 -15.45 -10.38 -8.41
CA ALA A 716 -16.37 -9.27 -8.62
C ALA A 716 -17.01 -8.80 -7.31
N ALA A 717 -17.37 -9.71 -6.40
CA ALA A 717 -17.93 -9.37 -5.10
C ALA A 717 -16.93 -8.61 -4.21
N PHE A 718 -15.66 -9.02 -4.20
CA PHE A 718 -14.61 -8.26 -3.49
C PHE A 718 -14.40 -6.88 -4.10
N VAL A 719 -14.31 -6.75 -5.43
CA VAL A 719 -14.23 -5.43 -6.09
C VAL A 719 -15.44 -4.57 -5.72
N ALA A 720 -16.66 -5.12 -5.79
CA ALA A 720 -17.87 -4.41 -5.39
C ALA A 720 -17.84 -3.95 -3.93
N GLY A 721 -17.32 -4.79 -3.02
CA GLY A 721 -17.12 -4.44 -1.61
C GLY A 721 -16.15 -3.27 -1.42
N HIS A 722 -15.02 -3.26 -2.12
CA HIS A 722 -14.07 -2.14 -2.10
C HIS A 722 -14.71 -0.85 -2.61
N LEU A 723 -15.43 -0.92 -3.73
CA LEU A 723 -16.13 0.23 -4.29
C LEU A 723 -17.21 0.76 -3.34
N LEU A 724 -17.98 -0.13 -2.72
CA LEU A 724 -19.01 0.22 -1.74
C LEU A 724 -18.41 0.94 -0.51
N LEU A 725 -17.32 0.40 0.04
CA LEU A 725 -16.64 0.99 1.21
C LEU A 725 -15.98 2.33 0.87
N ALA A 726 -15.30 2.43 -0.27
CA ALA A 726 -14.61 3.66 -0.68
C ALA A 726 -15.60 4.79 -0.97
N TRP A 727 -16.62 4.54 -1.80
CA TRP A 727 -17.68 5.52 -2.04
C TRP A 727 -18.43 5.87 -0.76
N GLY A 728 -18.79 4.86 0.04
CA GLY A 728 -19.50 5.09 1.29
C GLY A 728 -18.69 5.88 2.32
N THR A 729 -17.37 5.71 2.38
CA THR A 729 -16.49 6.52 3.25
C THR A 729 -16.46 7.98 2.77
N ASN A 730 -16.24 8.22 1.48
CA ASN A 730 -16.13 9.57 0.93
C ASN A 730 -17.46 10.34 0.96
N LEU A 731 -18.58 9.64 0.81
CA LEU A 731 -19.93 10.20 0.91
C LEU A 731 -20.47 10.21 2.35
N ALA A 732 -19.63 9.96 3.35
CA ALA A 732 -19.99 9.95 4.76
C ALA A 732 -21.12 8.94 5.11
N MET A 733 -21.35 7.91 4.30
CA MET A 733 -22.31 6.82 4.54
C MET A 733 -21.76 5.74 5.48
N PHE A 734 -20.44 5.56 5.50
CA PHE A 734 -19.74 4.65 6.41
C PHE A 734 -18.63 5.41 7.16
N PRO A 735 -18.22 4.93 8.35
CA PRO A 735 -17.01 5.41 9.00
C PRO A 735 -15.77 5.17 8.12
N ILE A 736 -14.67 5.84 8.43
CA ILE A 736 -13.39 5.70 7.70
C ILE A 736 -12.84 4.30 7.91
N MET A 737 -12.77 3.52 6.83
CA MET A 737 -12.51 2.08 6.86
C MET A 737 -11.19 1.65 6.21
N GLY A 738 -10.27 2.56 5.84
CA GLY A 738 -8.90 2.19 5.43
C GLY A 738 -8.79 1.32 4.17
N GLN A 739 -9.81 1.35 3.30
CA GLN A 739 -9.86 0.51 2.09
C GLN A 739 -9.65 1.35 0.83
N PRO A 740 -8.62 1.02 0.01
CA PRO A 740 -8.37 1.76 -1.22
C PRO A 740 -9.50 1.50 -2.24
N MET A 741 -9.81 2.53 -3.02
CA MET A 741 -10.74 2.40 -4.14
C MET A 741 -10.05 1.68 -5.30
N SER A 742 -10.59 0.51 -5.66
CA SER A 742 -10.10 -0.26 -6.81
C SER A 742 -10.04 0.64 -8.05
N PHE A 743 -8.91 0.57 -8.77
CA PHE A 743 -8.57 1.32 -9.98
C PHE A 743 -8.29 2.82 -9.83
N LEU A 744 -8.59 3.46 -8.69
CA LEU A 744 -8.40 4.91 -8.50
C LEU A 744 -7.23 5.21 -7.56
N SER A 745 -7.20 4.55 -6.39
CA SER A 745 -6.26 4.82 -5.30
C SER A 745 -4.86 4.25 -5.53
N ALA A 746 -3.86 4.78 -4.81
CA ALA A 746 -2.46 4.37 -4.85
C ALA A 746 -2.15 3.10 -4.01
N GLY A 747 -3.05 2.11 -4.03
CA GLY A 747 -2.93 0.86 -3.28
C GLY A 747 -2.07 -0.19 -4.00
N GLY A 748 -0.74 -0.09 -3.90
CA GLY A 748 0.19 -0.95 -4.65
C GLY A 748 -0.02 -2.46 -4.43
N SER A 749 -0.22 -2.89 -3.18
CA SER A 749 -0.49 -4.30 -2.84
C SER A 749 -1.83 -4.78 -3.42
N HIS A 750 -2.89 -3.96 -3.31
CA HIS A 750 -4.21 -4.26 -3.88
C HIS A 750 -4.16 -4.40 -5.40
N LEU A 751 -3.42 -3.51 -6.07
CA LEU A 751 -3.22 -3.55 -7.51
C LEU A 751 -2.50 -4.83 -7.94
N LEU A 752 -1.35 -5.13 -7.33
CA LEU A 752 -0.48 -6.25 -7.73
C LEU A 752 -1.06 -7.62 -7.36
N PHE A 753 -1.60 -7.78 -6.15
CA PHE A 753 -1.99 -9.09 -5.62
C PHE A 753 -3.46 -9.44 -5.81
N PHE A 754 -4.32 -8.47 -6.15
CA PHE A 754 -5.74 -8.71 -6.32
C PHE A 754 -6.27 -8.29 -7.70
N ILE A 755 -6.10 -7.02 -8.10
CA ILE A 755 -6.66 -6.50 -9.36
C ILE A 755 -5.98 -7.14 -10.59
N CYS A 756 -4.64 -7.11 -10.68
CA CYS A 756 -3.92 -7.67 -11.82
C CYS A 756 -4.21 -9.18 -12.04
N PRO A 757 -4.17 -10.05 -11.01
CA PRO A 757 -4.56 -11.46 -11.15
C PRO A 757 -6.01 -11.65 -11.58
N LEU A 758 -6.96 -10.92 -10.99
CA LEU A 758 -8.38 -11.02 -11.33
C LEU A 758 -8.65 -10.62 -12.80
N LEU A 759 -8.05 -9.51 -13.25
CA LEU A 759 -8.17 -9.04 -14.63
C LEU A 759 -7.62 -10.07 -15.61
N ALA A 760 -6.39 -10.53 -15.39
CA ALA A 760 -5.76 -11.51 -16.27
C ALA A 760 -6.55 -12.83 -16.29
N PHE A 761 -7.07 -13.29 -15.14
CA PHE A 761 -7.91 -14.48 -15.05
C PHE A 761 -9.25 -14.31 -15.78
N GLY A 762 -9.89 -13.14 -15.65
CA GLY A 762 -11.12 -12.80 -16.36
C GLY A 762 -10.91 -12.74 -17.87
N MET A 763 -9.84 -12.11 -18.33
CA MET A 763 -9.48 -12.05 -19.75
C MET A 763 -9.18 -13.46 -20.31
N ALA A 764 -8.40 -14.27 -19.59
CA ALA A 764 -8.12 -15.66 -19.97
C ALA A 764 -9.37 -16.56 -19.99
N SER A 765 -10.42 -16.19 -19.25
CA SER A 765 -11.71 -16.90 -19.20
C SER A 765 -12.70 -16.48 -20.28
N THR A 766 -12.38 -15.46 -21.09
CA THR A 766 -13.18 -15.09 -22.26
C THR A 766 -13.00 -16.13 -23.38
N PRO A 767 -14.08 -16.57 -24.04
CA PRO A 767 -13.99 -17.62 -25.05
C PRO A 767 -13.24 -17.14 -26.31
N PHE A 768 -12.18 -17.85 -26.67
CA PHE A 768 -11.49 -17.72 -27.96
C PHE A 768 -12.25 -18.51 -29.02
N ASN A 769 -13.13 -17.86 -29.78
CA ASN A 769 -13.80 -18.48 -30.93
C ASN A 769 -12.87 -18.69 -32.14
N GLU A 770 -11.57 -18.96 -31.94
CA GLU A 770 -10.67 -19.34 -33.05
C GLU A 770 -10.67 -20.86 -33.32
N GLU A 771 -11.33 -21.67 -32.47
CA GLU A 771 -11.29 -23.14 -32.59
C GLU A 771 -12.63 -23.78 -33.01
N ILE A 772 -13.52 -23.03 -33.66
CA ILE A 772 -14.72 -23.59 -34.32
C ILE A 772 -14.69 -23.22 -35.79
N GLN A 773 -13.81 -23.86 -36.54
CA GLN A 773 -13.94 -24.16 -37.98
C GLN A 773 -12.70 -24.94 -38.45
N SER A 774 -12.43 -26.11 -37.86
CA SER A 774 -11.92 -27.20 -38.69
C SER A 774 -13.10 -28.11 -38.98
N CYS A 775 -13.40 -28.24 -40.25
CA CYS A 775 -14.49 -29.04 -40.78
C CYS A 775 -14.51 -30.41 -40.10
N ARG A 776 -15.63 -30.75 -39.46
CA ARG A 776 -16.03 -32.15 -39.34
C ARG A 776 -16.14 -32.67 -40.77
N SER A 777 -15.08 -33.33 -41.26
CA SER A 777 -15.18 -34.26 -42.36
C SER A 777 -16.07 -35.41 -41.87
N MET A 778 -17.37 -35.28 -42.10
CA MET A 778 -18.28 -36.42 -42.10
C MET A 778 -18.12 -37.08 -43.46
N SER A 779 -17.17 -38.00 -43.55
CA SER A 779 -17.06 -38.98 -44.63
C SER A 779 -16.64 -40.29 -44.00
N ASN A 780 -17.59 -40.94 -43.32
CA ASN A 780 -17.49 -42.34 -42.97
C ASN A 780 -18.81 -43.01 -43.36
N THR A 781 -19.00 -43.18 -44.67
CA THR A 781 -20.00 -44.09 -45.24
C THR A 781 -19.28 -45.25 -45.90
N LYS A 782 -19.52 -46.42 -45.31
CA LYS A 782 -19.17 -47.78 -45.73
C LYS A 782 -19.22 -48.01 -47.25
N SER A 783 -18.26 -48.79 -47.75
CA SER A 783 -18.56 -49.85 -48.72
C SER A 783 -17.77 -51.09 -48.35
N TRP A 784 -18.44 -52.05 -47.71
CA TRP A 784 -18.05 -53.45 -47.79
C TRP A 784 -18.54 -53.97 -49.14
N ALA A 785 -17.64 -54.57 -49.92
CA ALA A 785 -18.01 -55.33 -51.10
C ALA A 785 -17.11 -56.59 -51.17
N ARG A 786 -17.81 -57.72 -51.02
CA ARG A 786 -17.50 -59.13 -51.37
C ARG A 786 -16.16 -59.72 -50.94
#